data_AF-A0A8H6XE70-F1
#
_entry.id   AF-A0A8H6XE70-F1
#
_cell.length_a   1.000
_cell.length_b   1.000
_cell.length_c   1.000
_cell.angle_alpha   90.00
_cell.angle_beta   90.00
_cell.angle_gamma   90.00
#
_symmetry.space_group_name_H-M   'P 1'
#
loop_
_entity.id
_entity.type
_entity.pdbx_description
1 polymer ?
#
loop_
_entity_poly.entity_id
_entity_poly.type
_entity_poly.pdbx_seq_one_letter_code
_entity_poly.pdbx_strand_id
1 'polypeptide(L)'
;MREDAAASLSAEFTNSLATSSRIAGGPGARLIRPASELESGSGDGPHTDEPNHKRIRRTPVVPITDNTGSNTRNLSDPQLVSVDDSGTSDLLSQMQGGRDLSPGPFAEPDSPILTPLPQPQGLSHDDKPENLQLPPRREDELPQLPDNPPQLPDDPPSPDDNEPDLGPPEADFISPIDDIQIANKFIDCLKAASLDNEDEALPPDLLEQLRNPPQKPLSLDNPDHRLSLNIFLSVSNASEETYNSLRLAILRRHPESDILTYHRVKKLVTELSGVTSIVHDMCINSCVGFTGPFARLDGCPLCGEPRYEPGRAAKIPRKQFHTIPIGPQLQALWRTPGSAHNMRYRKRCTEAILEELRRQNGKCTSPYRDFFDGIDYIEAVRTGKIILDDMILIFSIDGAQLYRNKASDCWIYIWKPKNTDSFIYPGLHHVAALQKEGLRIWDAESLRVFVSRHFLALGSADGPGMAALNGCVGHHGKYSCRLYCPLIGRHKPGGTHYYPARLRPNSFTVAGCDHPDVDLNSLLQAFTSAEATKRYNKNLLLVSKSRNKTQYEKRRLETGICKPTIFSGIHPDRILGVPGLFALDIMHLPALNLPDLFIPLWRGSFNCDPSDSTDLGSWPWAVLKNLSVWKQHGLLVAQATPYIPGSFDRPPRNPAEKISSGYKAWEFLLYFFGLGPALFYGLLPDEYWMHYCKCVQGFRILMQEEILPSEVAGAHALLTQFSDDFELKYVQRRADRLHMVHPSIHTTSHFAPETVHVGPGIIYSQWGMERTIGNLGEEIKQHSNAFSNLAQWGIRRCQVNALKAMIPDIEPLENPLLHGAADLGGGYAVLRAMDTTSRDVHLCEHRAIVAYLQANGGTLTRDTASVIRWAWLRLPNGQIARSRWKESLKALENLRVSRNVKIQVDGSSYIAEVLFYMLLHINDDIPPKAVAMVSLYGPPHPGIIAASSNTYWTAQHLHDSAIQVIDVNTIKSIGLLVINPLFSLFSLFSRQFSEFLTEKLHMLPQEGSEHIPWLLYTSRKLPSFDFGVFEKCRSQCCNLLSQDKQRVMCLPQFPRDKLTLFSHSVQLFFEFF
;
A
#
# COMPACT_ATOMS: atom_id res chain seq x y z
N MET A 1 36.16 -34.83 12.09
CA MET A 1 36.07 -36.28 12.34
C MET A 1 34.71 -36.76 11.85
N ARG A 2 34.59 -38.01 11.40
CA ARG A 2 33.35 -38.62 10.91
C ARG A 2 32.79 -39.62 11.92
N GLU A 3 31.58 -40.11 11.63
CA GLU A 3 31.07 -41.46 11.94
C GLU A 3 31.19 -41.95 13.40
N ASP A 4 30.05 -41.99 14.11
CA ASP A 4 29.52 -43.20 14.78
C ASP A 4 28.34 -42.88 15.72
N ALA A 5 27.12 -43.34 15.37
CA ALA A 5 25.96 -43.50 16.26
C ALA A 5 24.75 -44.14 15.53
N ALA A 6 24.81 -45.43 15.22
CA ALA A 6 23.67 -46.20 14.72
C ALA A 6 23.63 -47.62 15.31
N ALA A 7 22.45 -48.25 15.29
CA ALA A 7 22.15 -49.62 15.76
C ALA A 7 22.17 -49.88 17.29
N SER A 8 21.02 -49.64 17.94
CA SER A 8 20.50 -50.32 19.15
C SER A 8 19.10 -49.76 19.44
N LEU A 9 18.01 -50.52 19.65
CA LEU A 9 17.83 -51.98 19.80
C LEU A 9 16.69 -52.51 18.92
N SER A 10 16.64 -53.84 18.73
CA SER A 10 15.49 -54.55 18.16
C SER A 10 15.31 -55.95 18.75
N ALA A 11 14.04 -56.37 18.92
CA ALA A 11 13.57 -57.74 19.16
C ALA A 11 13.81 -58.42 20.54
N GLU A 12 12.83 -58.28 21.43
CA GLU A 12 12.27 -59.29 22.37
C GLU A 12 10.80 -58.87 22.63
N PHE A 13 9.76 -59.71 22.76
CA PHE A 13 9.56 -61.16 22.61
C PHE A 13 8.13 -61.41 22.02
N THR A 14 7.77 -62.64 21.62
CA THR A 14 6.48 -62.96 20.93
C THR A 14 5.61 -64.04 21.62
N ASN A 15 4.35 -64.17 21.13
CA ASN A 15 3.27 -65.10 21.53
C ASN A 15 2.42 -64.66 22.75
N SER A 16 1.11 -65.01 22.89
CA SER A 16 0.31 -66.02 22.16
C SER A 16 -1.20 -65.68 22.03
N LEU A 17 -1.84 -66.35 21.06
CA LEU A 17 -3.25 -66.76 20.82
C LEU A 17 -4.35 -66.54 21.91
N ALA A 18 -5.67 -66.60 21.63
CA ALA A 18 -6.53 -66.38 20.43
C ALA A 18 -8.03 -66.63 20.80
N THR A 19 -8.99 -66.00 20.10
CA THR A 19 -10.42 -66.38 19.80
C THR A 19 -11.30 -65.12 19.64
N SER A 20 -12.50 -65.12 19.04
CA SER A 20 -12.96 -65.62 17.71
C SER A 20 -14.47 -65.32 17.54
N SER A 21 -14.89 -64.60 16.47
CA SER A 21 -16.29 -64.53 15.94
C SER A 21 -17.37 -63.93 16.91
N ARG A 22 -18.59 -63.49 16.55
CA ARG A 22 -19.40 -63.23 15.31
C ARG A 22 -20.62 -62.34 15.71
N ILE A 23 -21.52 -61.77 14.88
CA ILE A 23 -21.76 -61.82 13.43
C ILE A 23 -22.13 -60.45 12.78
N ALA A 24 -23.41 -60.03 12.79
CA ALA A 24 -23.96 -58.83 12.09
C ALA A 24 -25.34 -58.41 12.66
N GLY A 25 -25.85 -57.22 12.31
CA GLY A 25 -27.29 -56.91 12.44
C GLY A 25 -27.69 -55.42 12.62
N GLY A 26 -28.38 -54.86 11.62
CA GLY A 26 -29.41 -53.81 11.78
C GLY A 26 -30.70 -54.29 11.08
N PRO A 27 -31.74 -53.47 10.82
CA PRO A 27 -31.96 -52.05 11.14
C PRO A 27 -33.28 -51.85 11.95
N GLY A 28 -33.83 -50.63 12.04
CA GLY A 28 -35.22 -50.42 12.50
C GLY A 28 -35.56 -48.96 12.85
N ALA A 29 -36.79 -48.50 12.56
CA ALA A 29 -37.15 -47.08 12.64
C ALA A 29 -38.40 -46.77 13.48
N ARG A 30 -38.46 -45.52 13.96
CA ARG A 30 -39.65 -44.66 14.22
C ARG A 30 -40.60 -44.91 15.43
N LEU A 31 -40.79 -43.79 16.15
CA LEU A 31 -42.08 -43.13 16.54
C LEU A 31 -42.77 -43.35 17.91
N ILE A 32 -43.28 -42.21 18.42
CA ILE A 32 -44.48 -41.96 19.27
C ILE A 32 -44.34 -41.86 20.82
N ARG A 33 -45.12 -40.92 21.39
CA ARG A 33 -45.31 -40.52 22.82
C ARG A 33 -46.53 -41.27 23.44
N PRO A 34 -46.89 -41.17 24.74
CA PRO A 34 -47.32 -39.97 25.50
C PRO A 34 -46.36 -39.71 26.70
N ALA A 35 -46.65 -39.05 27.85
CA ALA A 35 -47.81 -38.35 28.46
C ALA A 35 -47.27 -37.18 29.37
N SER A 36 -47.98 -36.48 30.27
CA SER A 36 -49.39 -36.46 30.73
C SER A 36 -49.79 -35.06 31.27
N GLU A 37 -51.11 -34.80 31.37
CA GLU A 37 -51.83 -34.01 32.42
C GLU A 37 -51.57 -32.47 32.59
N LEU A 38 -52.50 -31.64 33.10
CA LEU A 38 -53.88 -31.81 33.61
C LEU A 38 -54.71 -30.50 33.46
N GLU A 39 -56.01 -30.59 33.13
CA GLU A 39 -57.21 -29.69 33.38
C GLU A 39 -57.09 -28.14 33.48
N SER A 40 -58.08 -27.29 33.12
CA SER A 40 -59.46 -27.37 32.55
C SER A 40 -59.89 -25.95 32.05
N GLY A 41 -61.05 -25.61 31.46
CA GLY A 41 -62.19 -26.38 30.92
C GLY A 41 -63.54 -25.58 30.95
N SER A 42 -64.36 -25.64 29.88
CA SER A 42 -65.78 -25.15 29.74
C SER A 42 -66.08 -23.64 29.93
N GLY A 43 -66.92 -22.94 29.14
CA GLY A 43 -67.84 -23.27 28.03
C GLY A 43 -68.63 -21.99 27.61
N ASP A 44 -69.60 -21.89 26.69
CA ASP A 44 -70.14 -22.73 25.59
C ASP A 44 -71.05 -21.85 24.66
N GLY A 45 -71.77 -22.41 23.68
CA GLY A 45 -72.70 -21.71 22.74
C GLY A 45 -74.21 -22.01 22.97
N PRO A 46 -75.14 -21.85 21.99
CA PRO A 46 -75.03 -21.31 20.61
C PRO A 46 -76.21 -20.38 20.12
N HIS A 47 -76.28 -20.09 18.80
CA HIS A 47 -77.46 -19.66 17.97
C HIS A 47 -78.04 -18.21 17.93
N THR A 48 -77.77 -17.52 16.80
CA THR A 48 -78.66 -16.73 15.87
C THR A 48 -79.96 -16.03 16.31
N ASP A 49 -80.06 -14.68 16.16
CA ASP A 49 -80.93 -13.96 15.17
C ASP A 49 -80.88 -12.39 15.27
N GLU A 50 -81.57 -11.67 14.35
CA GLU A 50 -81.54 -10.21 14.01
C GLU A 50 -82.64 -9.35 14.73
N PRO A 51 -82.92 -8.02 14.49
CA PRO A 51 -82.23 -6.90 13.76
C PRO A 51 -82.27 -5.47 14.43
N ASN A 52 -81.89 -4.41 13.66
CA ASN A 52 -82.51 -3.04 13.55
C ASN A 52 -81.95 -1.72 14.20
N HIS A 53 -81.33 -0.87 13.34
CA HIS A 53 -81.39 0.62 13.18
C HIS A 53 -81.39 1.70 14.32
N LYS A 54 -80.53 2.74 14.16
CA LYS A 54 -80.90 4.22 14.11
C LYS A 54 -79.73 5.23 13.83
N ARG A 55 -79.97 6.18 12.89
CA ARG A 55 -79.83 7.69 12.91
C ARG A 55 -78.67 8.41 13.68
N ILE A 56 -78.11 9.60 13.32
CA ILE A 56 -78.33 10.62 12.25
C ILE A 56 -77.15 11.64 12.06
N ARG A 57 -77.07 12.25 10.85
CA ARG A 57 -76.35 13.46 10.34
C ARG A 57 -75.68 14.51 11.29
N ARG A 58 -74.64 15.22 10.78
CA ARG A 58 -74.70 16.67 10.36
C ARG A 58 -73.44 17.24 9.61
N THR A 59 -73.70 17.90 8.47
CA THR A 59 -72.93 18.97 7.75
C THR A 59 -73.59 20.35 8.04
N PRO A 60 -73.39 21.53 7.36
CA PRO A 60 -72.58 21.98 6.20
C PRO A 60 -71.52 23.08 6.59
N VAL A 61 -71.00 24.08 5.83
CA VAL A 61 -71.36 24.91 4.63
C VAL A 61 -70.09 25.42 3.90
N VAL A 62 -70.12 25.64 2.57
CA VAL A 62 -69.06 26.30 1.76
C VAL A 62 -69.64 27.10 0.56
N PRO A 63 -69.30 28.40 0.37
CA PRO A 63 -69.47 29.08 -0.93
C PRO A 63 -68.44 30.21 -1.28
N ILE A 64 -68.49 30.71 -2.53
CA ILE A 64 -68.15 32.10 -3.01
C ILE A 64 -66.67 32.57 -2.90
N THR A 65 -65.92 32.98 -3.94
CA THR A 65 -66.05 33.14 -5.44
C THR A 65 -64.60 33.34 -6.01
N ASP A 66 -64.20 33.58 -7.27
CA ASP A 66 -64.68 33.63 -8.69
C ASP A 66 -63.41 33.73 -9.61
N ASN A 67 -63.37 33.64 -10.96
CA ASN A 67 -64.12 32.93 -12.02
C ASN A 67 -63.35 33.05 -13.37
N THR A 68 -63.82 32.39 -14.45
CA THR A 68 -63.43 32.51 -15.88
C THR A 68 -62.01 32.06 -16.30
N GLY A 69 -61.78 31.34 -17.41
CA GLY A 69 -62.64 30.66 -18.41
C GLY A 69 -61.74 29.99 -19.49
N SER A 70 -62.16 29.08 -20.39
CA SER A 70 -63.48 28.47 -20.67
C SER A 70 -63.33 27.26 -21.63
N ASN A 71 -64.16 26.20 -21.49
CA ASN A 71 -64.67 25.26 -22.54
C ASN A 71 -63.67 24.49 -23.47
N THR A 72 -63.82 23.21 -23.86
CA THR A 72 -64.75 22.05 -23.63
C THR A 72 -64.05 20.79 -24.24
N ARG A 73 -64.52 19.51 -24.29
CA ARG A 73 -65.79 18.82 -23.98
C ARG A 73 -65.56 17.29 -23.71
N ASN A 74 -66.64 16.64 -23.26
CA ASN A 74 -67.09 15.21 -23.29
C ASN A 74 -66.30 14.18 -24.14
N LEU A 75 -66.01 12.93 -23.71
CA LEU A 75 -66.71 11.87 -22.93
C LEU A 75 -67.40 10.78 -23.79
N SER A 76 -66.98 9.52 -23.64
CA SER A 76 -67.74 8.25 -23.87
C SER A 76 -66.99 7.08 -23.20
N ASP A 77 -67.71 6.02 -22.79
CA ASP A 77 -67.17 4.78 -22.18
C ASP A 77 -68.04 3.57 -22.70
N PRO A 78 -67.95 2.29 -22.23
CA PRO A 78 -67.48 1.22 -23.12
C PRO A 78 -68.49 0.06 -23.37
N GLN A 79 -68.38 -0.60 -24.53
CA GLN A 79 -69.11 -1.82 -24.92
C GLN A 79 -68.34 -2.58 -26.04
N LEU A 80 -68.47 -3.90 -26.28
CA LEU A 80 -68.80 -5.10 -25.49
C LEU A 80 -68.53 -6.34 -26.40
N VAL A 81 -68.65 -7.58 -25.89
CA VAL A 81 -68.77 -8.91 -26.61
C VAL A 81 -67.62 -9.39 -27.55
N SER A 82 -67.34 -10.70 -27.77
CA SER A 82 -67.63 -11.97 -27.04
C SER A 82 -67.05 -13.23 -27.76
N VAL A 83 -67.11 -14.39 -27.08
CA VAL A 83 -67.07 -15.80 -27.59
C VAL A 83 -65.69 -16.40 -28.00
N ASP A 84 -65.16 -17.29 -27.14
CA ASP A 84 -65.05 -18.78 -27.27
C ASP A 84 -64.63 -19.41 -28.63
N ASP A 85 -64.16 -20.67 -28.75
CA ASP A 85 -64.30 -21.86 -27.88
C ASP A 85 -63.22 -22.95 -28.15
N SER A 86 -63.11 -23.93 -27.23
CA SER A 86 -62.44 -25.27 -27.32
C SER A 86 -60.89 -25.36 -27.43
N GLY A 87 -60.21 -26.37 -26.87
CA GLY A 87 -60.63 -27.43 -25.92
C GLY A 87 -59.64 -28.61 -25.79
N THR A 88 -59.58 -29.26 -24.60
CA THR A 88 -58.92 -30.57 -24.27
C THR A 88 -57.38 -30.71 -24.43
N SER A 89 -56.63 -31.49 -23.65
CA SER A 89 -56.88 -32.31 -22.42
C SER A 89 -55.56 -32.73 -21.72
N ASP A 90 -55.59 -32.94 -20.40
CA ASP A 90 -54.89 -33.99 -19.59
C ASP A 90 -53.33 -34.18 -19.63
N LEU A 91 -52.64 -34.76 -18.62
CA LEU A 91 -52.72 -34.73 -17.14
C LEU A 91 -51.44 -35.38 -16.53
N LEU A 92 -51.19 -35.19 -15.22
CA LEU A 92 -50.38 -36.03 -14.29
C LEU A 92 -48.83 -36.22 -14.46
N SER A 93 -48.10 -35.82 -13.39
CA SER A 93 -46.98 -36.60 -12.75
C SER A 93 -45.63 -36.73 -13.50
N GLN A 94 -44.47 -37.06 -12.89
CA GLN A 94 -44.00 -37.07 -11.49
C GLN A 94 -42.45 -36.93 -11.39
N MET A 95 -41.94 -36.95 -10.15
CA MET A 95 -40.59 -36.59 -9.69
C MET A 95 -39.38 -37.44 -10.18
N GLN A 96 -38.20 -36.77 -10.20
CA GLN A 96 -36.83 -37.28 -9.91
C GLN A 96 -36.13 -38.32 -10.84
N GLY A 97 -34.93 -37.94 -11.30
CA GLY A 97 -33.90 -38.81 -11.90
C GLY A 97 -32.74 -37.95 -12.45
N GLY A 98 -31.47 -38.34 -12.32
CA GLY A 98 -30.35 -37.44 -12.65
C GLY A 98 -29.11 -38.09 -13.29
N ARG A 99 -28.07 -37.25 -13.46
CA ARG A 99 -26.72 -37.46 -14.02
C ARG A 99 -26.51 -37.20 -15.52
N ASP A 100 -25.36 -36.56 -15.77
CA ASP A 100 -24.39 -36.68 -16.88
C ASP A 100 -24.84 -37.10 -18.29
N LEU A 101 -24.47 -36.30 -19.30
CA LEU A 101 -23.54 -36.74 -20.36
C LEU A 101 -23.01 -35.57 -21.22
N SER A 102 -21.94 -35.84 -21.98
CA SER A 102 -21.13 -34.87 -22.74
C SER A 102 -21.71 -34.45 -24.09
N PRO A 103 -21.28 -33.31 -24.67
CA PRO A 103 -21.47 -33.00 -26.09
C PRO A 103 -20.16 -33.00 -26.91
N GLY A 104 -20.27 -33.49 -28.15
CA GLY A 104 -19.30 -33.41 -29.24
C GLY A 104 -19.66 -34.42 -30.34
N PRO A 105 -18.99 -34.43 -31.51
CA PRO A 105 -18.12 -33.42 -32.12
C PRO A 105 -18.78 -32.79 -33.38
N PHE A 106 -18.05 -31.92 -34.11
CA PHE A 106 -18.34 -31.57 -35.50
C PHE A 106 -17.08 -31.69 -36.36
N ALA A 107 -17.24 -31.90 -37.66
CA ALA A 107 -16.25 -32.52 -38.55
C ALA A 107 -15.44 -31.56 -39.45
N GLU A 108 -14.45 -32.13 -40.14
CA GLU A 108 -13.53 -31.49 -41.09
C GLU A 108 -14.21 -31.07 -42.42
N PRO A 109 -13.45 -30.42 -43.33
CA PRO A 109 -13.13 -31.14 -44.56
C PRO A 109 -11.70 -30.96 -45.12
N ASP A 110 -11.16 -32.09 -45.59
CA ASP A 110 -10.32 -32.32 -46.78
C ASP A 110 -8.96 -31.61 -47.03
N SER A 111 -8.01 -32.41 -47.53
CA SER A 111 -6.67 -32.03 -48.00
C SER A 111 -6.45 -32.50 -49.45
N PRO A 112 -5.45 -31.94 -50.18
CA PRO A 112 -4.91 -32.64 -51.35
C PRO A 112 -3.37 -32.72 -51.42
N ILE A 113 -2.86 -33.96 -51.31
CA ILE A 113 -1.84 -34.60 -52.19
C ILE A 113 -0.39 -34.05 -52.19
N LEU A 114 0.59 -34.96 -52.38
CA LEU A 114 2.04 -34.69 -52.24
C LEU A 114 2.90 -35.56 -53.19
N THR A 115 4.19 -35.19 -53.37
CA THR A 115 5.32 -35.91 -54.04
C THR A 115 5.33 -35.96 -55.58
N PRO A 116 6.47 -36.26 -56.27
CA PRO A 116 7.81 -36.60 -55.75
C PRO A 116 9.02 -35.78 -56.30
N LEU A 117 10.21 -36.04 -55.70
CA LEU A 117 11.55 -35.55 -56.09
C LEU A 117 12.40 -36.67 -56.73
N PRO A 118 13.38 -36.35 -57.59
CA PRO A 118 14.52 -37.21 -57.91
C PRO A 118 15.89 -36.65 -57.47
N GLN A 119 16.88 -37.54 -57.26
CA GLN A 119 18.32 -37.24 -57.07
C GLN A 119 19.08 -37.39 -58.42
N PRO A 120 20.41 -37.11 -58.53
CA PRO A 120 21.44 -38.11 -58.14
C PRO A 120 22.80 -37.53 -57.65
N GLN A 121 23.84 -38.37 -57.62
CA GLN A 121 25.11 -38.24 -56.87
C GLN A 121 26.35 -37.93 -57.76
N GLY A 122 27.45 -37.44 -57.15
CA GLY A 122 28.80 -38.06 -57.33
C GLY A 122 29.95 -37.29 -58.02
N LEU A 123 31.19 -37.65 -57.61
CA LEU A 123 32.52 -37.46 -58.27
C LEU A 123 33.17 -36.05 -58.27
N SER A 124 34.49 -35.87 -58.51
CA SER A 124 35.70 -36.29 -57.72
C SER A 124 37.03 -35.85 -58.41
N HIS A 125 38.11 -35.59 -57.62
CA HIS A 125 39.53 -35.37 -58.02
C HIS A 125 39.87 -34.07 -58.81
N ASP A 126 41.01 -33.38 -58.64
CA ASP A 126 42.11 -33.48 -57.64
C ASP A 126 42.67 -32.06 -57.23
N ASP A 127 43.95 -31.63 -57.07
CA ASP A 127 45.33 -32.15 -57.31
C ASP A 127 46.40 -31.38 -56.45
N LYS A 128 47.65 -31.87 -56.35
CA LYS A 128 48.82 -31.35 -55.55
C LYS A 128 50.18 -31.92 -56.08
N PRO A 129 51.41 -31.57 -55.57
CA PRO A 129 51.85 -30.71 -54.43
C PRO A 129 52.68 -29.48 -54.95
N GLU A 130 53.81 -28.93 -54.46
CA GLU A 130 54.88 -29.09 -53.43
C GLU A 130 55.22 -27.67 -52.84
N ASN A 131 55.80 -27.40 -51.66
CA ASN A 131 56.83 -28.00 -50.77
C ASN A 131 58.28 -27.46 -51.00
N LEU A 132 58.82 -26.75 -49.99
CA LEU A 132 60.26 -26.52 -49.72
C LEU A 132 60.45 -25.87 -48.32
N GLN A 133 61.67 -25.88 -47.77
CA GLN A 133 61.91 -25.90 -46.32
C GLN A 133 62.64 -24.68 -45.70
N LEU A 134 62.49 -24.58 -44.37
CA LEU A 134 63.11 -23.72 -43.35
C LEU A 134 64.64 -23.46 -43.52
N PRO A 135 65.20 -22.38 -42.93
CA PRO A 135 65.90 -22.55 -41.64
C PRO A 135 65.62 -21.36 -40.65
N PRO A 136 66.49 -20.93 -39.68
CA PRO A 136 66.05 -20.86 -38.27
C PRO A 136 66.20 -19.48 -37.57
N ARG A 137 65.81 -19.42 -36.28
CA ARG A 137 65.96 -18.24 -35.39
C ARG A 137 67.42 -17.80 -35.18
N ARG A 138 67.58 -16.52 -34.85
CA ARG A 138 68.62 -16.01 -33.92
C ARG A 138 68.00 -15.00 -32.95
N GLU A 139 68.60 -14.92 -31.77
CA GLU A 139 68.47 -13.85 -30.80
C GLU A 139 69.67 -12.91 -30.97
N ASP A 140 69.50 -11.59 -30.77
CA ASP A 140 70.42 -10.70 -30.04
C ASP A 140 70.10 -9.19 -30.25
N GLU A 141 70.56 -8.37 -29.29
CA GLU A 141 70.71 -6.90 -29.26
C GLU A 141 69.45 -5.98 -29.35
N LEU A 142 69.21 -5.24 -28.26
CA LEU A 142 68.29 -4.08 -28.17
C LEU A 142 68.96 -2.79 -28.68
N PRO A 143 68.18 -1.85 -29.24
CA PRO A 143 68.26 -0.48 -28.71
C PRO A 143 66.93 0.32 -28.69
N GLN A 144 66.46 0.60 -27.47
CA GLN A 144 65.68 1.78 -27.03
C GLN A 144 64.30 2.13 -27.69
N LEU A 145 63.53 2.96 -26.98
CA LEU A 145 62.07 3.11 -27.09
C LEU A 145 61.62 4.16 -28.12
N PRO A 146 60.43 3.95 -28.70
CA PRO A 146 59.44 5.01 -28.94
C PRO A 146 58.14 4.77 -28.14
N ASP A 147 57.41 5.85 -27.85
CA ASP A 147 56.20 5.81 -27.02
C ASP A 147 54.98 5.23 -27.75
N ASN A 148 54.58 3.99 -27.44
CA ASN A 148 53.19 3.51 -27.29
C ASN A 148 53.17 2.00 -26.95
N PRO A 149 52.24 1.52 -26.09
CA PRO A 149 52.01 0.08 -25.93
C PRO A 149 51.35 -0.51 -27.20
N PRO A 150 51.73 -1.73 -27.63
CA PRO A 150 51.08 -2.38 -28.78
C PRO A 150 49.60 -2.67 -28.53
N GLN A 151 48.79 -2.62 -29.60
CA GLN A 151 47.43 -3.17 -29.59
C GLN A 151 47.51 -4.69 -29.37
N LEU A 152 46.59 -5.23 -28.57
CA LEU A 152 46.34 -6.66 -28.53
C LEU A 152 45.74 -7.12 -29.88
N PRO A 153 45.95 -8.38 -30.31
CA PRO A 153 45.28 -8.92 -31.49
C PRO A 153 43.76 -8.87 -31.31
N ASP A 154 43.03 -8.56 -32.38
CA ASP A 154 41.57 -8.47 -32.34
C ASP A 154 40.93 -9.79 -31.88
N ASP A 155 39.95 -9.69 -30.98
CA ASP A 155 39.09 -10.80 -30.60
C ASP A 155 38.31 -11.31 -31.83
N PRO A 156 37.96 -12.62 -31.90
CA PRO A 156 37.18 -13.15 -33.01
C PRO A 156 35.81 -12.44 -33.11
N PRO A 157 35.34 -12.11 -34.33
CA PRO A 157 34.20 -11.21 -34.53
C PRO A 157 32.93 -11.75 -33.88
N SER A 158 32.17 -10.83 -33.29
CA SER A 158 30.94 -11.15 -32.57
C SER A 158 29.80 -11.54 -33.53
N PRO A 159 28.78 -12.31 -33.10
CA PRO A 159 27.67 -12.69 -33.97
C PRO A 159 26.74 -11.55 -34.43
N ASP A 160 26.96 -10.30 -34.00
CA ASP A 160 26.04 -9.16 -34.17
C ASP A 160 26.33 -8.28 -35.42
N ASP A 161 27.32 -8.63 -36.25
CA ASP A 161 27.76 -7.84 -37.44
C ASP A 161 26.71 -7.71 -38.59
N ASN A 162 25.45 -8.07 -38.33
CA ASN A 162 24.30 -7.76 -39.18
C ASN A 162 23.50 -6.55 -38.62
N GLU A 163 24.19 -5.49 -38.19
CA GLU A 163 23.52 -4.22 -37.88
C GLU A 163 22.82 -3.68 -39.13
N PRO A 164 21.49 -3.45 -39.11
CA PRO A 164 20.86 -2.66 -40.16
C PRO A 164 21.30 -1.22 -39.97
N ASP A 165 21.96 -0.63 -40.99
CA ASP A 165 22.33 0.79 -40.99
C ASP A 165 21.09 1.66 -40.73
N LEU A 166 20.96 2.10 -39.48
CA LEU A 166 19.95 3.06 -39.05
C LEU A 166 20.45 4.47 -39.34
N GLY A 167 20.74 4.72 -40.61
CA GLY A 167 21.27 5.97 -41.14
C GLY A 167 20.54 7.21 -40.61
N PRO A 168 21.24 8.37 -40.65
CA PRO A 168 20.81 9.60 -39.99
C PRO A 168 19.34 9.89 -40.29
N PRO A 169 18.54 10.23 -39.27
CA PRO A 169 17.09 10.21 -39.38
C PRO A 169 16.60 11.10 -40.53
N GLU A 170 15.84 10.51 -41.45
CA GLU A 170 14.93 11.24 -42.35
C GLU A 170 14.07 12.16 -41.47
N ALA A 171 14.40 13.46 -41.45
CA ALA A 171 13.88 14.41 -40.46
C ALA A 171 12.34 14.53 -40.49
N ASP A 172 11.75 14.23 -41.64
CA ASP A 172 10.33 14.35 -41.94
C ASP A 172 9.56 13.01 -41.81
N PHE A 173 10.16 11.92 -41.30
CA PHE A 173 9.46 10.64 -41.19
C PHE A 173 8.36 10.65 -40.11
N ILE A 174 7.11 10.76 -40.54
CA ILE A 174 5.93 10.61 -39.69
C ILE A 174 5.50 9.14 -39.62
N SER A 175 5.48 8.58 -38.41
CA SER A 175 5.05 7.20 -38.18
C SER A 175 3.55 7.00 -38.47
N PRO A 176 3.15 6.00 -39.29
CA PRO A 176 1.74 5.68 -39.56
C PRO A 176 1.05 4.87 -38.43
N ILE A 177 1.60 4.86 -37.22
CA ILE A 177 1.05 4.14 -36.06
C ILE A 177 0.36 5.14 -35.12
N ASP A 178 -0.95 5.03 -34.97
CA ASP A 178 -1.79 6.01 -34.23
C ASP A 178 -1.29 6.26 -32.79
N ASP A 179 -0.99 5.22 -32.02
CA ASP A 179 -0.48 5.34 -30.64
C ASP A 179 0.83 6.14 -30.56
N ILE A 180 1.69 6.04 -31.58
CA ILE A 180 2.97 6.77 -31.67
C ILE A 180 2.70 8.22 -32.08
N GLN A 181 1.81 8.46 -33.06
CA GLN A 181 1.43 9.82 -33.44
C GLN A 181 0.76 10.58 -32.29
N ILE A 182 -0.16 9.94 -31.56
CA ILE A 182 -0.89 10.55 -30.45
C ILE A 182 0.07 10.89 -29.32
N ALA A 183 0.97 9.96 -28.95
CA ALA A 183 2.00 10.22 -27.96
C ALA A 183 2.93 11.37 -28.37
N ASN A 184 3.42 11.39 -29.62
CA ASN A 184 4.26 12.49 -30.13
C ASN A 184 3.51 13.83 -30.09
N LYS A 185 2.24 13.89 -30.49
CA LYS A 185 1.42 15.11 -30.39
C LYS A 185 1.31 15.62 -28.94
N PHE A 186 1.08 14.75 -27.95
CA PHE A 186 1.10 15.15 -26.54
C PHE A 186 2.48 15.60 -26.05
N ILE A 187 3.54 14.90 -26.47
CA ILE A 187 4.94 15.26 -26.17
C ILE A 187 5.28 16.65 -26.72
N ASP A 188 4.88 16.95 -27.96
CA ASP A 188 5.15 18.24 -28.61
C ASP A 188 4.31 19.37 -28.00
N CYS A 189 3.07 19.10 -27.60
CA CYS A 189 2.29 20.03 -26.78
C CYS A 189 2.97 20.33 -25.42
N LEU A 190 3.62 19.36 -24.77
CA LEU A 190 4.40 19.61 -23.55
C LEU A 190 5.70 20.39 -23.83
N LYS A 191 6.40 20.13 -24.94
CA LYS A 191 7.53 20.96 -25.40
C LYS A 191 7.08 22.41 -25.66
N ALA A 192 5.87 22.62 -26.16
CA ALA A 192 5.27 23.94 -26.37
C ALA A 192 4.61 24.58 -25.13
N ALA A 193 4.40 23.82 -24.04
CA ALA A 193 3.67 24.27 -22.85
C ALA A 193 4.10 25.64 -22.29
N SER A 194 3.11 26.47 -21.96
CA SER A 194 3.22 27.86 -21.46
C SER A 194 2.04 28.16 -20.53
N LEU A 195 2.20 29.10 -19.58
CA LEU A 195 1.10 29.58 -18.73
C LEU A 195 0.05 30.40 -19.51
N ASP A 196 0.42 30.95 -20.68
CA ASP A 196 -0.48 31.72 -21.57
C ASP A 196 -1.14 30.85 -22.67
N ASN A 197 -1.16 29.51 -22.52
CA ASN A 197 -1.74 28.62 -23.53
C ASN A 197 -3.28 28.72 -23.58
N GLU A 198 -3.85 29.10 -24.73
CA GLU A 198 -5.30 29.23 -24.94
C GLU A 198 -6.09 27.93 -24.74
N ASP A 199 -5.57 26.78 -25.18
CA ASP A 199 -6.26 25.47 -25.07
C ASP A 199 -6.17 24.88 -23.64
N GLU A 200 -5.28 25.41 -22.79
CA GLU A 200 -5.03 24.95 -21.41
C GLU A 200 -5.02 26.15 -20.43
N ALA A 201 -5.91 27.11 -20.67
CA ALA A 201 -5.90 28.43 -20.05
C ALA A 201 -6.14 28.42 -18.52
N LEU A 202 -5.39 29.26 -17.81
CA LEU A 202 -5.56 29.51 -16.39
C LEU A 202 -6.55 30.65 -16.13
N PRO A 203 -7.37 30.59 -15.05
CA PRO A 203 -8.13 31.74 -14.57
C PRO A 203 -7.22 32.97 -14.35
N PRO A 204 -7.62 34.19 -14.78
CA PRO A 204 -6.74 35.37 -14.72
C PRO A 204 -6.14 35.65 -13.34
N ASP A 205 -6.96 35.57 -12.28
CA ASP A 205 -6.52 35.78 -10.89
C ASP A 205 -5.44 34.76 -10.46
N LEU A 206 -5.53 33.52 -10.96
CA LEU A 206 -4.55 32.47 -10.70
C LEU A 206 -3.26 32.71 -11.50
N LEU A 207 -3.36 33.08 -12.77
CA LEU A 207 -2.21 33.42 -13.60
C LEU A 207 -1.42 34.59 -13.01
N GLU A 208 -2.12 35.63 -12.55
CA GLU A 208 -1.55 36.77 -11.85
C GLU A 208 -0.91 36.37 -10.52
N GLN A 209 -1.55 35.53 -9.69
CA GLN A 209 -0.94 35.05 -8.43
C GLN A 209 0.32 34.20 -8.66
N LEU A 210 0.35 33.35 -9.70
CA LEU A 210 1.52 32.55 -10.05
C LEU A 210 2.70 33.42 -10.49
N ARG A 211 2.41 34.52 -11.20
CA ARG A 211 3.42 35.47 -11.67
C ARG A 211 3.83 36.47 -10.58
N ASN A 212 2.91 36.91 -9.73
CA ASN A 212 3.10 37.92 -8.68
C ASN A 212 2.61 37.40 -7.31
N PRO A 213 3.37 36.50 -6.64
CA PRO A 213 2.99 35.99 -5.32
C PRO A 213 2.86 37.12 -4.28
N PRO A 214 1.86 37.08 -3.38
CA PRO A 214 1.72 38.07 -2.31
C PRO A 214 2.94 38.10 -1.37
N GLN A 215 3.52 39.28 -1.16
CA GLN A 215 4.80 39.47 -0.44
C GLN A 215 4.62 39.90 1.03
N LYS A 216 3.57 39.41 1.68
CA LYS A 216 3.30 39.63 3.12
C LYS A 216 2.68 38.37 3.75
N PRO A 217 2.91 38.06 5.05
CA PRO A 217 2.27 36.93 5.71
C PRO A 217 0.74 36.97 5.57
N LEU A 218 0.10 35.81 5.60
CA LEU A 218 -1.37 35.75 5.61
C LEU A 218 -1.87 36.03 7.03
N SER A 219 -2.67 37.08 7.21
CA SER A 219 -3.35 37.36 8.48
C SER A 219 -4.87 37.29 8.30
N LEU A 220 -5.56 36.92 9.39
CA LEU A 220 -7.02 36.94 9.52
C LEU A 220 -7.40 37.83 10.70
N ASP A 221 -7.23 39.14 10.51
CA ASP A 221 -7.40 40.16 11.55
C ASP A 221 -8.86 40.28 12.04
N ASN A 222 -9.83 39.80 11.25
CA ASN A 222 -11.24 39.72 11.63
C ASN A 222 -11.50 38.42 12.43
N PRO A 223 -11.89 38.49 13.71
CA PRO A 223 -12.10 37.31 14.56
C PRO A 223 -13.32 36.48 14.14
N ASP A 224 -14.37 37.09 13.60
CA ASP A 224 -15.57 36.38 13.11
C ASP A 224 -15.27 35.59 11.83
N HIS A 225 -14.44 36.13 10.94
CA HIS A 225 -13.93 35.40 9.78
C HIS A 225 -13.08 34.21 10.21
N ARG A 226 -12.19 34.39 11.21
CA ARG A 226 -11.37 33.30 11.75
C ARG A 226 -12.22 32.24 12.44
N LEU A 227 -13.23 32.63 13.24
CA LEU A 227 -14.17 31.71 13.87
C LEU A 227 -14.99 30.95 12.80
N SER A 228 -15.46 31.63 11.75
CA SER A 228 -16.15 31.00 10.61
C SER A 228 -15.28 29.92 9.94
N LEU A 229 -14.00 30.22 9.74
CA LEU A 229 -13.04 29.29 9.14
C LEU A 229 -12.75 28.09 10.06
N ASN A 230 -12.53 28.33 11.35
CA ASN A 230 -12.35 27.28 12.36
C ASN A 230 -13.57 26.35 12.42
N ILE A 231 -14.80 26.89 12.35
CA ILE A 231 -16.03 26.11 12.27
C ILE A 231 -16.06 25.29 10.97
N PHE A 232 -15.79 25.91 9.81
CA PHE A 232 -15.81 25.24 8.49
C PHE A 232 -14.84 24.05 8.40
N LEU A 233 -13.69 24.13 9.07
CA LEU A 233 -12.73 23.05 9.20
C LEU A 233 -13.20 21.98 10.22
N SER A 234 -13.69 22.41 11.38
CA SER A 234 -14.15 21.52 12.45
C SER A 234 -15.37 20.67 12.03
N VAL A 235 -16.34 21.28 11.33
CA VAL A 235 -17.50 20.57 10.76
C VAL A 235 -17.28 20.15 9.31
N SER A 236 -16.02 19.97 8.89
CA SER A 236 -15.64 19.58 7.53
C SER A 236 -16.44 18.39 7.00
N ASN A 237 -16.72 17.40 7.85
CA ASN A 237 -17.46 16.19 7.48
C ASN A 237 -19.00 16.31 7.53
N ALA A 238 -19.56 17.40 8.06
CA ALA A 238 -21.01 17.59 8.24
C ALA A 238 -21.71 18.17 7.00
N SER A 239 -23.03 18.36 7.07
CA SER A 239 -23.80 19.05 6.03
C SER A 239 -23.61 20.57 6.07
N GLU A 240 -23.85 21.24 4.94
CA GLU A 240 -23.95 22.71 4.90
C GLU A 240 -25.03 23.24 5.87
N GLU A 241 -26.14 22.52 6.02
CA GLU A 241 -27.17 22.80 7.02
C GLU A 241 -26.62 22.75 8.45
N THR A 242 -25.66 21.86 8.77
CA THR A 242 -25.02 21.82 10.09
C THR A 242 -24.19 23.07 10.35
N TYR A 243 -23.40 23.51 9.37
CA TYR A 243 -22.63 24.76 9.44
C TYR A 243 -23.57 25.97 9.60
N ASN A 244 -24.61 26.05 8.76
CA ASN A 244 -25.58 27.15 8.81
C ASN A 244 -26.40 27.13 10.11
N SER A 245 -26.67 25.95 10.71
CA SER A 245 -27.33 25.82 12.01
C SER A 245 -26.43 26.32 13.16
N LEU A 246 -25.13 25.98 13.13
CA LEU A 246 -24.15 26.49 14.08
C LEU A 246 -24.02 28.02 13.98
N ARG A 247 -23.94 28.55 12.76
CA ARG A 247 -23.96 30.00 12.49
C ARG A 247 -25.20 30.66 13.10
N LEU A 248 -26.39 30.09 12.89
CA LEU A 248 -27.63 30.62 13.48
C LEU A 248 -27.66 30.52 15.01
N ALA A 249 -27.06 29.49 15.61
CA ALA A 249 -26.94 29.37 17.06
C ALA A 249 -26.00 30.46 17.64
N ILE A 250 -24.86 30.73 16.98
CA ILE A 250 -23.95 31.82 17.36
C ILE A 250 -24.66 33.18 17.24
N LEU A 251 -25.28 33.48 16.10
CA LEU A 251 -25.98 34.75 15.87
C LEU A 251 -27.17 34.99 16.81
N ARG A 252 -27.80 33.94 17.36
CA ARG A 252 -28.82 34.06 18.41
C ARG A 252 -28.25 34.48 19.77
N ARG A 253 -26.97 34.17 20.03
CA ARG A 253 -26.26 34.53 21.27
C ARG A 253 -25.42 35.80 21.12
N HIS A 254 -24.94 36.07 19.92
CA HIS A 254 -24.08 37.19 19.51
C HIS A 254 -24.58 37.79 18.17
N PRO A 255 -25.68 38.57 18.16
CA PRO A 255 -26.20 39.19 16.95
C PRO A 255 -25.23 40.17 16.26
N GLU A 256 -24.20 40.62 16.97
CA GLU A 256 -23.16 41.57 16.54
C GLU A 256 -22.08 40.98 15.62
N SER A 257 -21.99 39.66 15.49
CA SER A 257 -20.87 38.93 14.86
C SER A 257 -21.09 38.67 13.35
N ASP A 258 -20.14 39.02 12.47
CA ASP A 258 -20.21 38.69 11.02
C ASP A 258 -19.72 37.27 10.72
N ILE A 259 -20.33 36.27 11.37
CA ILE A 259 -20.10 34.87 10.99
C ILE A 259 -20.50 34.68 9.52
N LEU A 260 -19.56 34.21 8.71
CA LEU A 260 -19.74 34.00 7.28
C LEU A 260 -20.73 32.85 7.03
N THR A 261 -21.56 32.99 5.99
CA THR A 261 -22.37 31.87 5.47
C THR A 261 -21.46 30.80 4.86
N TYR A 262 -21.95 29.57 4.71
CA TYR A 262 -21.17 28.47 4.12
C TYR A 262 -20.58 28.84 2.74
N HIS A 263 -21.35 29.55 1.91
CA HIS A 263 -20.88 30.11 0.64
C HIS A 263 -19.79 31.19 0.82
N ARG A 264 -19.96 32.17 1.73
CA ARG A 264 -18.94 33.20 1.99
C ARG A 264 -17.64 32.60 2.51
N VAL A 265 -17.68 31.63 3.43
CA VAL A 265 -16.45 30.98 3.93
C VAL A 265 -15.79 30.08 2.88
N LYS A 266 -16.56 29.39 2.01
CA LYS A 266 -15.99 28.62 0.88
C LYS A 266 -15.32 29.54 -0.15
N LYS A 267 -15.89 30.72 -0.42
CA LYS A 267 -15.26 31.75 -1.26
C LYS A 267 -13.96 32.24 -0.62
N LEU A 268 -14.00 32.61 0.67
CA LEU A 268 -12.82 33.02 1.45
C LEU A 268 -11.72 31.96 1.46
N VAL A 269 -12.05 30.67 1.66
CA VAL A 269 -11.09 29.56 1.57
C VAL A 269 -10.41 29.48 0.20
N THR A 270 -11.14 29.78 -0.87
CA THR A 270 -10.61 29.80 -2.24
C THR A 270 -9.69 31.01 -2.45
N GLU A 271 -10.12 32.21 -2.02
CA GLU A 271 -9.38 33.47 -2.11
C GLU A 271 -8.08 33.46 -1.28
N LEU A 272 -8.13 32.94 -0.06
CA LEU A 272 -6.98 32.84 0.84
C LEU A 272 -5.96 31.79 0.39
N SER A 273 -6.41 30.71 -0.26
CA SER A 273 -5.51 29.63 -0.71
C SER A 273 -4.93 29.86 -2.11
N GLY A 274 -5.64 30.58 -2.98
CA GLY A 274 -5.34 30.65 -4.42
C GLY A 274 -5.54 29.33 -5.17
N VAL A 275 -6.06 28.29 -4.50
CA VAL A 275 -6.22 26.95 -5.08
C VAL A 275 -7.61 26.83 -5.71
N THR A 276 -7.64 26.73 -7.04
CA THR A 276 -8.84 26.49 -7.85
C THR A 276 -8.68 25.21 -8.68
N SER A 277 -9.73 24.78 -9.39
CA SER A 277 -9.63 23.72 -10.40
C SER A 277 -9.90 24.27 -11.79
N ILE A 278 -9.10 23.85 -12.75
CA ILE A 278 -9.43 23.90 -14.17
C ILE A 278 -10.40 22.74 -14.46
N VAL A 279 -11.35 22.94 -15.36
CA VAL A 279 -12.36 21.93 -15.72
C VAL A 279 -12.24 21.62 -17.20
N HIS A 280 -12.05 20.35 -17.52
CA HIS A 280 -11.83 19.85 -18.89
C HIS A 280 -12.93 18.88 -19.29
N ASP A 281 -13.38 18.97 -20.53
CA ASP A 281 -14.36 18.03 -21.08
C ASP A 281 -13.74 16.65 -21.28
N MET A 282 -14.54 15.59 -21.18
CA MET A 282 -14.14 14.23 -21.56
C MET A 282 -15.22 13.53 -22.37
N CYS A 283 -14.82 12.46 -23.06
CA CYS A 283 -15.77 11.52 -23.64
C CYS A 283 -16.70 10.94 -22.55
N ILE A 284 -18.01 10.78 -22.85
CA ILE A 284 -18.96 10.12 -21.94
C ILE A 284 -18.47 8.74 -21.47
N ASN A 285 -17.84 8.00 -22.40
CA ASN A 285 -17.22 6.69 -22.21
C ASN A 285 -15.75 6.78 -21.72
N SER A 286 -15.33 7.92 -21.17
CA SER A 286 -13.99 8.20 -20.60
C SER A 286 -12.79 7.71 -21.41
N CYS A 287 -12.94 7.62 -22.74
CA CYS A 287 -11.89 7.11 -23.62
C CYS A 287 -10.72 8.10 -23.75
N VAL A 288 -11.04 9.39 -23.81
CA VAL A 288 -10.10 10.52 -23.82
C VAL A 288 -10.64 11.68 -22.98
N GLY A 289 -9.76 12.51 -22.44
CA GLY A 289 -10.02 13.93 -22.18
C GLY A 289 -9.92 14.73 -23.49
N PHE A 290 -10.70 15.78 -23.63
CA PHE A 290 -10.60 16.72 -24.75
C PHE A 290 -9.59 17.81 -24.40
N THR A 291 -8.31 17.46 -24.44
CA THR A 291 -7.16 18.24 -23.96
C THR A 291 -6.01 18.18 -24.96
N GLY A 292 -5.09 19.15 -24.95
CA GLY A 292 -3.96 19.23 -25.88
C GLY A 292 -4.38 18.98 -27.36
N PRO A 293 -3.83 17.97 -28.07
CA PRO A 293 -4.20 17.66 -29.45
C PRO A 293 -5.66 17.22 -29.65
N PHE A 294 -6.41 16.95 -28.58
CA PHE A 294 -7.85 16.66 -28.61
C PHE A 294 -8.73 17.85 -28.17
N ALA A 295 -8.15 18.97 -27.72
CA ALA A 295 -8.88 20.12 -27.16
C ALA A 295 -9.93 20.73 -28.11
N ARG A 296 -9.69 20.64 -29.42
CA ARG A 296 -10.54 21.23 -30.47
C ARG A 296 -11.47 20.21 -31.16
N LEU A 297 -11.59 19.00 -30.63
CA LEU A 297 -12.50 17.97 -31.16
C LEU A 297 -13.91 18.08 -30.55
N ASP A 298 -14.94 17.97 -31.41
CA ASP A 298 -16.36 17.92 -31.03
C ASP A 298 -16.88 16.48 -30.79
N GLY A 299 -16.05 15.46 -31.06
CA GLY A 299 -16.39 14.04 -30.89
C GLY A 299 -15.17 13.17 -30.58
N CYS A 300 -15.39 12.05 -29.91
CA CYS A 300 -14.32 11.21 -29.37
C CYS A 300 -13.60 10.39 -30.47
N PRO A 301 -12.27 10.55 -30.66
CA PRO A 301 -11.54 9.85 -31.73
C PRO A 301 -11.46 8.32 -31.53
N LEU A 302 -11.80 7.80 -30.35
CA LEU A 302 -11.69 6.37 -29.99
C LEU A 302 -13.04 5.63 -29.84
N CYS A 303 -14.16 6.32 -30.07
CA CYS A 303 -15.51 5.70 -30.07
C CYS A 303 -16.62 6.50 -30.78
N GLY A 304 -16.34 7.63 -31.43
CA GLY A 304 -17.32 8.42 -32.18
C GLY A 304 -18.29 9.27 -31.34
N GLU A 305 -18.50 8.93 -30.06
CA GLU A 305 -19.40 9.65 -29.15
C GLU A 305 -19.20 11.18 -29.18
N PRO A 306 -20.26 11.99 -29.34
CA PRO A 306 -20.14 13.45 -29.32
C PRO A 306 -19.72 13.95 -27.93
N ARG A 307 -18.96 15.05 -27.91
CA ARG A 307 -18.52 15.78 -26.70
C ARG A 307 -19.66 16.51 -26.01
N TYR A 308 -20.59 17.05 -26.80
CA TYR A 308 -21.66 17.94 -26.36
C TYR A 308 -23.04 17.27 -26.47
N GLU A 309 -23.99 17.71 -25.64
CA GLU A 309 -25.38 17.24 -25.68
C GLU A 309 -26.06 17.61 -27.01
N PRO A 310 -26.67 16.64 -27.73
CA PRO A 310 -27.27 16.89 -29.03
C PRO A 310 -28.54 17.77 -28.92
N GLY A 311 -28.84 18.51 -29.99
CA GLY A 311 -30.09 19.28 -30.11
C GLY A 311 -30.18 20.56 -29.27
N ARG A 312 -29.09 20.97 -28.59
CA ARG A 312 -29.04 22.25 -27.85
C ARG A 312 -28.20 23.29 -28.62
N ALA A 313 -28.67 24.54 -28.65
CA ALA A 313 -27.97 25.65 -29.29
C ALA A 313 -26.68 26.08 -28.57
N ALA A 314 -26.56 25.77 -27.26
CA ALA A 314 -25.34 25.95 -26.49
C ALA A 314 -24.55 24.63 -26.43
N LYS A 315 -23.23 24.69 -26.65
CA LYS A 315 -22.29 23.57 -26.47
C LYS A 315 -22.16 23.19 -24.99
N ILE A 316 -23.09 22.40 -24.48
CA ILE A 316 -23.08 21.86 -23.10
C ILE A 316 -22.36 20.50 -23.12
N PRO A 317 -21.23 20.33 -22.41
CA PRO A 317 -20.44 19.09 -22.43
C PRO A 317 -21.12 17.97 -21.64
N ARG A 318 -21.02 16.74 -22.15
CA ARG A 318 -21.72 15.56 -21.58
C ARG A 318 -21.05 15.00 -20.32
N LYS A 319 -19.75 15.25 -20.15
CA LYS A 319 -18.94 14.77 -19.01
C LYS A 319 -17.67 15.59 -18.91
N GLN A 320 -17.19 15.83 -17.69
CA GLN A 320 -15.99 16.64 -17.41
C GLN A 320 -15.13 16.03 -16.30
N PHE A 321 -13.88 16.46 -16.19
CA PHE A 321 -12.98 16.23 -15.05
C PHE A 321 -12.34 17.53 -14.57
N HIS A 322 -11.67 17.46 -13.42
CA HIS A 322 -11.01 18.59 -12.78
C HIS A 322 -9.50 18.35 -12.73
N THR A 323 -8.72 19.36 -13.10
CA THR A 323 -7.27 19.45 -12.86
C THR A 323 -7.03 20.50 -11.78
N ILE A 324 -6.26 20.18 -10.74
CA ILE A 324 -5.91 21.12 -9.67
C ILE A 324 -4.44 21.54 -9.85
N PRO A 325 -4.14 22.80 -10.24
CA PRO A 325 -2.77 23.25 -10.45
C PRO A 325 -1.90 23.14 -9.19
N ILE A 326 -0.66 22.69 -9.36
CA ILE A 326 0.28 22.49 -8.25
C ILE A 326 0.93 23.81 -7.78
N GLY A 327 1.05 24.80 -8.67
CA GLY A 327 1.75 26.07 -8.42
C GLY A 327 1.33 26.83 -7.14
N PRO A 328 0.03 27.07 -6.87
CA PRO A 328 -0.39 27.80 -5.67
C PRO A 328 -0.14 27.00 -4.39
N GLN A 329 -0.26 25.67 -4.46
CA GLN A 329 0.03 24.76 -3.35
C GLN A 329 1.52 24.81 -2.99
N LEU A 330 2.39 24.92 -4.00
CA LEU A 330 3.84 25.07 -3.81
C LEU A 330 4.23 26.47 -3.33
N GLN A 331 3.57 27.54 -3.81
CA GLN A 331 3.72 28.88 -3.24
C GLN A 331 3.32 28.89 -1.76
N ALA A 332 2.24 28.19 -1.37
CA ALA A 332 1.71 28.18 0.00
C ALA A 332 2.75 27.73 1.06
N LEU A 333 3.62 26.78 0.71
CA LEU A 333 4.66 26.21 1.59
C LEU A 333 5.78 27.20 1.99
N TRP A 334 5.84 28.39 1.38
CA TRP A 334 6.86 29.41 1.68
C TRP A 334 6.32 30.66 2.37
N ARG A 335 5.00 30.73 2.60
CA ARG A 335 4.29 31.94 3.04
C ARG A 335 4.38 32.21 4.55
N THR A 336 4.93 31.28 5.32
CA THR A 336 5.20 31.42 6.76
C THR A 336 6.66 31.06 7.06
N PRO A 337 7.33 31.73 8.03
CA PRO A 337 8.74 31.46 8.31
C PRO A 337 9.01 30.00 8.67
N GLY A 338 8.14 29.37 9.47
CA GLY A 338 8.29 27.96 9.85
C GLY A 338 8.12 26.96 8.70
N SER A 339 7.18 27.19 7.77
CA SER A 339 7.02 26.30 6.61
C SER A 339 8.18 26.52 5.61
N ALA A 340 8.57 27.78 5.36
CA ALA A 340 9.75 28.12 4.54
C ALA A 340 11.07 27.59 5.12
N HIS A 341 11.22 27.56 6.44
CA HIS A 341 12.35 26.94 7.13
C HIS A 341 12.43 25.45 6.83
N ASN A 342 11.29 24.76 6.89
CA ASN A 342 11.22 23.34 6.62
C ASN A 342 11.39 23.00 5.13
N MET A 343 10.98 23.89 4.20
CA MET A 343 11.29 23.72 2.77
C MET A 343 12.80 23.76 2.47
N ARG A 344 13.63 24.36 3.35
CA ARG A 344 15.10 24.27 3.30
C ARG A 344 15.66 22.93 3.81
N TYR A 345 14.84 21.96 4.20
CA TYR A 345 15.28 20.61 4.60
C TYR A 345 16.18 19.97 3.54
N ARG A 346 15.69 19.86 2.29
CA ARG A 346 16.47 19.35 1.15
C ARG A 346 17.83 20.03 1.02
N LYS A 347 17.87 21.36 1.12
CA LYS A 347 19.10 22.14 1.00
C LYS A 347 20.13 21.70 2.06
N ARG A 348 19.71 21.60 3.32
CA ARG A 348 20.57 21.15 4.43
C ARG A 348 21.11 19.73 4.21
N CYS A 349 20.26 18.79 3.78
CA CYS A 349 20.71 17.43 3.45
C CYS A 349 21.71 17.43 2.29
N THR A 350 21.42 18.14 1.21
CA THR A 350 22.30 18.25 0.03
C THR A 350 23.67 18.84 0.39
N GLU A 351 23.69 19.88 1.23
CA GLU A 351 24.94 20.50 1.71
C GLU A 351 25.76 19.53 2.56
N ALA A 352 25.13 18.78 3.48
CA ALA A 352 25.80 17.78 4.31
C ALA A 352 26.33 16.58 3.49
N ILE A 353 25.56 16.06 2.52
CA ILE A 353 25.97 14.96 1.64
C ILE A 353 27.16 15.38 0.77
N LEU A 354 27.12 16.58 0.19
CA LEU A 354 28.25 17.11 -0.59
C LEU A 354 29.49 17.39 0.27
N GLU A 355 29.33 17.73 1.55
CA GLU A 355 30.45 17.84 2.49
C GLU A 355 31.04 16.47 2.85
N GLU A 356 30.21 15.45 3.12
CA GLU A 356 30.70 14.08 3.35
C GLU A 356 31.49 13.57 2.14
N LEU A 357 30.93 13.68 0.92
CA LEU A 357 31.58 13.25 -0.31
C LEU A 357 32.92 13.95 -0.55
N ARG A 358 33.05 15.24 -0.19
CA ARG A 358 34.35 15.95 -0.24
C ARG A 358 35.33 15.40 0.80
N ARG A 359 34.89 15.22 2.05
CA ARG A 359 35.73 14.73 3.17
C ARG A 359 36.19 13.28 2.97
N GLN A 360 35.40 12.46 2.26
CA GLN A 360 35.61 11.02 2.11
C GLN A 360 36.03 10.59 0.69
N ASN A 361 36.55 11.52 -0.11
CA ASN A 361 37.04 11.27 -1.47
C ASN A 361 36.03 10.51 -2.36
N GLY A 362 34.78 11.00 -2.37
CA GLY A 362 33.68 10.48 -3.19
C GLY A 362 32.91 9.29 -2.60
N LYS A 363 33.24 8.81 -1.39
CA LYS A 363 32.50 7.73 -0.73
C LYS A 363 31.45 8.25 0.24
N CYS A 364 30.23 7.75 0.14
CA CYS A 364 29.24 7.90 1.20
C CYS A 364 29.37 6.74 2.21
N THR A 365 29.24 7.03 3.51
CA THR A 365 29.26 6.05 4.60
C THR A 365 28.09 6.20 5.56
N SER A 366 27.39 7.34 5.53
CA SER A 366 26.13 7.51 6.23
C SER A 366 25.03 6.61 5.65
N PRO A 367 23.98 6.31 6.43
CA PRO A 367 22.78 5.64 5.92
C PRO A 367 22.11 6.44 4.80
N TYR A 368 21.54 5.73 3.83
CA TYR A 368 20.52 6.27 2.93
C TYR A 368 19.26 6.58 3.76
N ARG A 369 18.78 7.83 3.72
CA ARG A 369 17.61 8.33 4.48
C ARG A 369 16.55 8.99 3.60
N ASP A 370 16.97 9.60 2.50
CA ASP A 370 16.12 10.37 1.59
C ASP A 370 16.42 10.00 0.13
N PHE A 371 15.54 10.42 -0.80
CA PHE A 371 15.84 10.49 -2.23
C PHE A 371 17.13 11.30 -2.50
N PHE A 372 17.47 12.24 -1.61
CA PHE A 372 18.67 13.08 -1.74
C PHE A 372 19.99 12.32 -1.57
N ASP A 373 19.98 11.12 -0.99
CA ASP A 373 21.17 10.26 -0.87
C ASP A 373 21.43 9.41 -2.14
N GLY A 374 20.47 9.39 -3.08
CA GLY A 374 20.57 8.64 -4.33
C GLY A 374 21.55 9.27 -5.33
N ILE A 375 22.39 8.45 -5.97
CA ILE A 375 23.43 8.96 -6.88
C ILE A 375 22.87 9.71 -8.10
N ASP A 376 21.68 9.35 -8.59
CA ASP A 376 21.04 10.01 -9.74
C ASP A 376 20.55 11.43 -9.36
N TYR A 377 20.18 11.66 -8.09
CA TYR A 377 19.93 13.01 -7.57
C TYR A 377 21.23 13.81 -7.40
N ILE A 378 22.23 13.20 -6.77
CA ILE A 378 23.52 13.86 -6.48
C ILE A 378 24.16 14.33 -7.79
N GLU A 379 24.12 13.52 -8.86
CA GLU A 379 24.64 13.92 -10.17
C GLU A 379 23.79 15.00 -10.85
N ALA A 380 22.46 15.00 -10.68
CA ALA A 380 21.60 16.10 -11.15
C ALA A 380 21.88 17.44 -10.42
N VAL A 381 22.35 17.41 -9.17
CA VAL A 381 22.88 18.60 -8.48
C VAL A 381 24.27 18.99 -9.00
N ARG A 382 25.19 18.03 -9.14
CA ARG A 382 26.58 18.29 -9.59
C ARG A 382 26.66 18.82 -11.02
N THR A 383 25.76 18.37 -11.90
CA THR A 383 25.62 18.88 -13.29
C THR A 383 24.84 20.20 -13.39
N GLY A 384 24.34 20.73 -12.28
CA GLY A 384 23.60 22.01 -12.25
C GLY A 384 22.17 21.94 -12.79
N LYS A 385 21.65 20.74 -13.12
CA LYS A 385 20.23 20.56 -13.47
C LYS A 385 19.31 20.97 -12.31
N ILE A 386 19.73 20.67 -11.09
CA ILE A 386 19.04 21.05 -9.85
C ILE A 386 19.84 22.11 -9.10
N ILE A 387 19.27 23.29 -8.88
CA ILE A 387 19.84 24.34 -8.01
C ILE A 387 19.18 24.34 -6.63
N LEU A 388 19.80 25.01 -5.65
CA LEU A 388 19.39 25.00 -4.23
C LEU A 388 17.98 25.55 -3.99
N ASP A 389 17.51 26.48 -4.83
CA ASP A 389 16.16 27.08 -4.77
C ASP A 389 15.10 26.31 -5.60
N ASP A 390 15.47 25.25 -6.32
CA ASP A 390 14.49 24.37 -6.98
C ASP A 390 13.71 23.53 -5.94
N MET A 391 12.46 23.17 -6.27
CA MET A 391 11.71 22.16 -5.51
C MET A 391 11.58 20.87 -6.32
N ILE A 392 11.46 19.74 -5.64
CA ILE A 392 11.39 18.42 -6.27
C ILE A 392 9.97 17.89 -6.21
N LEU A 393 9.51 17.32 -7.33
CA LEU A 393 8.20 16.73 -7.49
C LEU A 393 8.34 15.24 -7.79
N ILE A 394 7.42 14.45 -7.24
CA ILE A 394 7.22 13.04 -7.59
C ILE A 394 5.83 12.94 -8.20
N PHE A 395 5.72 12.33 -9.37
CA PHE A 395 4.46 11.95 -9.98
C PHE A 395 4.04 10.57 -9.48
N SER A 396 2.75 10.39 -9.18
CA SER A 396 2.21 9.13 -8.65
C SER A 396 0.81 8.91 -9.22
N ILE A 397 0.48 7.69 -9.63
CA ILE A 397 -0.85 7.33 -10.13
C ILE A 397 -1.24 5.91 -9.69
N ASP A 398 -2.52 5.72 -9.37
CA ASP A 398 -3.08 4.45 -8.93
C ASP A 398 -4.58 4.34 -9.32
N GLY A 399 -5.12 3.12 -9.31
CA GLY A 399 -6.47 2.77 -9.79
C GLY A 399 -7.52 2.61 -8.69
N ALA A 400 -8.26 3.68 -8.38
CA ALA A 400 -9.26 3.68 -7.31
C ALA A 400 -10.56 2.87 -7.62
N GLN A 401 -10.77 1.74 -6.94
CA GLN A 401 -12.07 1.04 -6.95
C GLN A 401 -13.05 1.62 -5.90
N LEU A 402 -13.83 2.63 -6.28
CA LEU A 402 -14.71 3.40 -5.38
C LEU A 402 -15.89 2.61 -4.76
N TYR A 403 -16.22 1.40 -5.23
CA TYR A 403 -17.37 0.61 -4.75
C TYR A 403 -17.00 -0.85 -4.46
N ARG A 404 -17.48 -1.36 -3.32
CA ARG A 404 -17.00 -2.61 -2.69
C ARG A 404 -17.61 -3.90 -3.24
N ASN A 405 -18.83 -3.87 -3.77
CA ASN A 405 -19.56 -5.08 -4.20
C ASN A 405 -19.60 -5.19 -5.72
N LYS A 406 -19.19 -6.36 -6.25
CA LYS A 406 -19.42 -6.77 -7.66
C LYS A 406 -20.84 -7.28 -7.92
N ALA A 407 -21.68 -7.32 -6.88
CA ALA A 407 -23.09 -7.71 -6.93
C ALA A 407 -23.93 -6.47 -6.56
N SER A 408 -24.22 -5.67 -7.58
CA SER A 408 -25.14 -4.52 -7.53
C SER A 408 -25.84 -4.47 -8.88
N ASP A 409 -27.17 -4.40 -8.86
CA ASP A 409 -27.96 -4.34 -10.10
C ASP A 409 -27.76 -3.01 -10.85
N CYS A 410 -27.13 -2.02 -10.20
CA CYS A 410 -26.54 -0.86 -10.83
C CYS A 410 -25.09 -1.15 -11.25
N TRP A 411 -24.88 -1.39 -12.55
CA TRP A 411 -23.58 -1.68 -13.13
C TRP A 411 -22.73 -0.42 -13.32
N ILE A 412 -21.96 -0.03 -12.30
CA ILE A 412 -20.93 1.01 -12.43
C ILE A 412 -19.60 0.37 -12.85
N TYR A 413 -19.34 0.31 -14.16
CA TYR A 413 -18.00 0.03 -14.68
C TYR A 413 -17.04 1.11 -14.19
N ILE A 414 -15.98 0.70 -13.48
CA ILE A 414 -14.89 1.59 -13.06
C ILE A 414 -13.81 1.55 -14.14
N TRP A 415 -13.34 2.73 -14.54
CA TRP A 415 -12.77 2.97 -15.85
C TRP A 415 -11.26 2.76 -15.89
N LYS A 416 -10.77 2.06 -16.92
CA LYS A 416 -9.44 2.30 -17.48
C LYS A 416 -9.59 3.24 -18.69
N PRO A 417 -9.05 4.46 -18.67
CA PRO A 417 -9.10 5.33 -19.84
C PRO A 417 -8.37 4.68 -21.01
N LYS A 418 -8.89 4.81 -22.24
CA LYS A 418 -8.24 4.23 -23.43
C LYS A 418 -6.94 4.96 -23.77
N ASN A 419 -6.92 6.29 -23.58
CA ASN A 419 -5.72 7.11 -23.69
C ASN A 419 -5.50 7.86 -22.37
N THR A 420 -4.63 7.33 -21.50
CA THR A 420 -4.29 7.93 -20.20
C THR A 420 -3.63 9.30 -20.35
N ASP A 421 -2.82 9.47 -21.40
CA ASP A 421 -2.06 10.69 -21.72
C ASP A 421 -2.95 11.93 -21.70
N SER A 422 -4.14 11.88 -22.32
CA SER A 422 -5.12 12.97 -22.34
C SER A 422 -5.67 13.41 -20.98
N PHE A 423 -5.59 12.56 -19.95
CA PHE A 423 -5.99 12.90 -18.58
C PHE A 423 -4.81 13.37 -17.73
N ILE A 424 -3.59 12.91 -18.03
CA ILE A 424 -2.35 13.31 -17.36
C ILE A 424 -1.82 14.65 -17.92
N TYR A 425 -2.06 14.92 -19.20
CA TYR A 425 -1.49 16.04 -19.96
C TYR A 425 -1.70 17.41 -19.30
N PRO A 426 -2.90 17.83 -18.84
CA PRO A 426 -3.06 19.16 -18.24
C PRO A 426 -2.18 19.35 -17.00
N GLY A 427 -2.08 18.33 -16.14
CA GLY A 427 -1.19 18.37 -14.96
C GLY A 427 0.27 18.53 -15.35
N LEU A 428 0.75 17.75 -16.34
CA LEU A 428 2.12 17.87 -16.85
C LEU A 428 2.36 19.17 -17.63
N HIS A 429 1.34 19.73 -18.29
CA HIS A 429 1.42 20.98 -19.03
C HIS A 429 1.76 22.15 -18.09
N HIS A 430 1.08 22.26 -16.95
CA HIS A 430 1.41 23.28 -15.96
C HIS A 430 2.77 23.04 -15.29
N VAL A 431 3.19 21.80 -15.08
CA VAL A 431 4.56 21.50 -14.60
C VAL A 431 5.60 21.93 -15.63
N ALA A 432 5.42 21.58 -16.90
CA ALA A 432 6.33 21.93 -17.99
C ALA A 432 6.39 23.45 -18.26
N ALA A 433 5.27 24.18 -18.14
CA ALA A 433 5.24 25.63 -18.21
C ALA A 433 6.02 26.27 -17.04
N LEU A 434 5.73 25.86 -15.80
CA LEU A 434 6.45 26.34 -14.59
C LEU A 434 7.93 25.95 -14.56
N GLN A 435 8.35 24.94 -15.33
CA GLN A 435 9.76 24.57 -15.51
C GLN A 435 10.52 25.52 -16.45
N LYS A 436 9.84 26.05 -17.48
CA LYS A 436 10.43 26.98 -18.46
C LYS A 436 10.42 28.42 -17.95
N GLU A 437 9.22 28.93 -17.63
CA GLU A 437 9.01 30.30 -17.13
C GLU A 437 9.58 30.47 -15.71
N GLY A 438 9.49 29.43 -14.89
CA GLY A 438 9.85 29.47 -13.47
C GLY A 438 8.72 29.99 -12.60
N LEU A 439 8.47 29.34 -11.45
CA LEU A 439 7.49 29.82 -10.48
C LEU A 439 8.11 30.88 -9.59
N ARG A 440 7.51 32.08 -9.54
CA ARG A 440 7.90 33.10 -8.56
C ARG A 440 7.30 32.74 -7.20
N ILE A 441 8.16 32.73 -6.18
CA ILE A 441 7.83 32.36 -4.80
C ILE A 441 8.35 33.47 -3.88
N TRP A 442 7.52 33.89 -2.93
CA TRP A 442 7.94 34.76 -1.84
C TRP A 442 8.24 33.91 -0.60
N ASP A 443 9.46 34.08 -0.07
CA ASP A 443 10.03 33.33 1.05
C ASP A 443 9.87 34.13 2.34
N ALA A 444 8.93 33.74 3.20
CA ALA A 444 8.61 34.46 4.42
C ALA A 444 9.71 34.40 5.50
N GLU A 445 10.69 33.49 5.40
CA GLU A 445 11.82 33.44 6.34
C GLU A 445 12.94 34.42 5.94
N SER A 446 13.29 34.52 4.65
CA SER A 446 14.34 35.46 4.18
C SER A 446 13.81 36.76 3.56
N LEU A 447 12.48 36.93 3.52
CA LEU A 447 11.75 38.08 2.98
C LEU A 447 12.03 38.43 1.50
N ARG A 448 12.65 37.51 0.74
CA ARG A 448 12.96 37.67 -0.70
C ARG A 448 11.88 37.04 -1.60
N VAL A 449 11.85 37.47 -2.85
CA VAL A 449 11.25 36.69 -3.95
C VAL A 449 12.36 35.93 -4.67
N PHE A 450 12.13 34.64 -4.96
CA PHE A 450 13.00 33.81 -5.79
C PHE A 450 12.20 33.11 -6.89
N VAL A 451 12.90 32.44 -7.81
CA VAL A 451 12.31 31.68 -8.91
C VAL A 451 12.71 30.21 -8.77
N SER A 452 11.72 29.32 -8.70
CA SER A 452 11.93 27.87 -8.61
C SER A 452 11.60 27.20 -9.95
N ARG A 453 12.49 26.37 -10.48
CA ARG A 453 12.27 25.60 -11.73
C ARG A 453 12.18 24.11 -11.39
N HIS A 454 11.01 23.71 -10.89
CA HIS A 454 10.73 22.39 -10.32
C HIS A 454 11.38 21.21 -11.08
N PHE A 455 12.02 20.32 -10.34
CA PHE A 455 12.59 19.10 -10.91
C PHE A 455 11.62 17.93 -10.70
N LEU A 456 11.20 17.28 -11.79
CA LEU A 456 10.37 16.07 -11.72
C LEU A 456 11.29 14.86 -11.57
N ALA A 457 11.48 14.42 -10.32
CA ALA A 457 12.42 13.34 -10.01
C ALA A 457 11.91 11.98 -10.49
N LEU A 458 10.79 11.53 -9.92
CA LEU A 458 10.27 10.16 -10.09
C LEU A 458 8.84 10.15 -10.61
N GLY A 459 8.48 9.07 -11.30
CA GLY A 459 7.12 8.68 -11.64
C GLY A 459 6.84 7.27 -11.12
N SER A 460 5.88 7.10 -10.20
CA SER A 460 5.55 5.83 -9.54
C SER A 460 4.11 5.37 -9.84
N ALA A 461 3.92 4.05 -9.93
CA ALA A 461 2.65 3.38 -10.23
C ALA A 461 2.74 1.86 -9.96
N ASP A 462 1.59 1.18 -9.90
CA ASP A 462 1.53 -0.29 -9.91
C ASP A 462 2.06 -0.92 -11.22
N GLY A 463 2.34 -2.22 -11.25
CA GLY A 463 2.93 -2.88 -12.44
C GLY A 463 2.15 -2.72 -13.77
N PRO A 464 0.79 -2.76 -13.73
CA PRO A 464 -0.10 -2.33 -14.81
C PRO A 464 -0.06 -0.84 -15.19
N GLY A 465 -0.15 0.07 -14.22
CA GLY A 465 -0.16 1.53 -14.42
C GLY A 465 1.18 2.05 -14.92
N MET A 466 2.28 1.50 -14.42
CA MET A 466 3.64 1.78 -14.87
C MET A 466 3.80 1.51 -16.37
N ALA A 467 3.17 0.45 -16.90
CA ALA A 467 3.19 0.16 -18.35
C ALA A 467 2.45 1.25 -19.17
N ALA A 468 1.41 1.86 -18.60
CA ALA A 468 0.70 2.96 -19.23
C ALA A 468 1.49 4.28 -19.15
N LEU A 469 2.26 4.50 -18.07
CA LEU A 469 3.15 5.67 -17.94
C LEU A 469 4.38 5.57 -18.86
N ASN A 470 5.13 4.46 -18.80
CA ASN A 470 6.42 4.35 -19.48
C ASN A 470 6.33 3.92 -20.96
N GLY A 471 5.12 3.61 -21.45
CA GLY A 471 4.85 3.23 -22.84
C GLY A 471 5.33 1.82 -23.23
N CYS A 472 5.80 1.02 -22.27
CA CYS A 472 6.30 -0.33 -22.50
C CYS A 472 5.19 -1.40 -22.50
N VAL A 473 5.53 -2.62 -22.89
CA VAL A 473 4.62 -3.76 -22.93
C VAL A 473 4.14 -4.19 -21.53
N GLY A 474 3.01 -4.90 -21.50
CA GLY A 474 2.53 -5.59 -20.31
C GLY A 474 3.53 -6.64 -19.81
N HIS A 475 3.26 -7.17 -18.61
CA HIS A 475 4.19 -8.06 -17.90
C HIS A 475 4.48 -9.41 -18.61
N HIS A 476 3.72 -9.76 -19.65
CA HIS A 476 3.90 -10.93 -20.52
C HIS A 476 4.92 -10.75 -21.66
N GLY A 477 5.48 -9.55 -21.83
CA GLY A 477 6.33 -9.20 -22.98
C GLY A 477 7.79 -9.67 -22.83
N LYS A 478 8.48 -9.81 -23.99
CA LYS A 478 9.87 -10.29 -24.08
C LYS A 478 10.84 -9.56 -23.14
N TYR A 479 10.62 -8.27 -22.93
CA TYR A 479 11.24 -7.47 -21.86
C TYR A 479 10.15 -7.03 -20.89
N SER A 480 10.09 -7.65 -19.71
CA SER A 480 9.03 -7.41 -18.72
C SER A 480 9.45 -6.45 -17.59
N CYS A 481 10.75 -6.34 -17.30
CA CYS A 481 11.31 -5.49 -16.24
C CYS A 481 11.02 -3.99 -16.47
N ARG A 482 10.59 -3.27 -15.42
CA ARG A 482 10.13 -1.88 -15.51
C ARG A 482 11.24 -0.83 -15.60
N LEU A 483 12.40 -1.12 -15.02
CA LEU A 483 13.62 -0.30 -15.17
C LEU A 483 14.29 -0.44 -16.56
N TYR A 484 13.73 -1.26 -17.45
CA TYR A 484 14.32 -1.59 -18.75
C TYR A 484 15.67 -2.34 -18.63
N CYS A 485 15.78 -3.25 -17.65
CA CYS A 485 16.86 -4.25 -17.55
C CYS A 485 17.07 -5.03 -18.88
N PRO A 486 18.29 -5.50 -19.23
CA PRO A 486 18.53 -6.26 -20.45
C PRO A 486 17.89 -7.65 -20.51
N LEU A 487 17.35 -8.18 -19.40
CA LEU A 487 16.85 -9.56 -19.34
C LEU A 487 15.76 -9.84 -20.38
N ILE A 488 16.08 -10.77 -21.28
CA ILE A 488 15.14 -11.41 -22.20
C ILE A 488 14.40 -12.53 -21.45
N GLY A 489 13.07 -12.55 -21.56
CA GLY A 489 12.26 -13.66 -21.05
C GLY A 489 12.23 -14.88 -21.96
N ARG A 490 11.75 -16.01 -21.43
CA ARG A 490 11.52 -17.27 -22.13
C ARG A 490 10.04 -17.60 -22.14
N HIS A 491 9.49 -18.08 -23.25
CA HIS A 491 8.10 -18.57 -23.32
C HIS A 491 8.03 -20.09 -23.43
N LYS A 492 6.90 -20.69 -23.04
CA LYS A 492 6.66 -22.13 -23.24
C LYS A 492 6.67 -22.51 -24.72
N PRO A 493 7.05 -23.74 -25.11
CA PRO A 493 6.85 -24.24 -26.46
C PRO A 493 5.38 -24.07 -26.89
N GLY A 494 5.12 -23.47 -28.05
CA GLY A 494 3.77 -23.14 -28.53
C GLY A 494 3.04 -22.01 -27.77
N GLY A 495 3.55 -21.53 -26.64
CA GLY A 495 3.02 -20.39 -25.89
C GLY A 495 3.51 -19.04 -26.41
N THR A 496 2.83 -17.96 -26.01
CA THR A 496 3.15 -16.57 -26.42
C THR A 496 3.55 -15.65 -25.26
N HIS A 497 3.46 -16.13 -24.02
CA HIS A 497 3.73 -15.40 -22.79
C HIS A 497 5.20 -15.56 -22.41
N TYR A 498 5.96 -14.46 -22.34
CA TYR A 498 7.36 -14.45 -21.92
C TYR A 498 7.47 -14.29 -20.41
N TYR A 499 8.15 -15.22 -19.76
CA TYR A 499 8.47 -15.21 -18.33
C TYR A 499 9.95 -14.83 -18.14
N PRO A 500 10.34 -13.96 -17.19
CA PRO A 500 11.74 -13.58 -16.97
C PRO A 500 12.57 -14.67 -16.26
N ALA A 501 12.49 -15.91 -16.76
CA ALA A 501 13.26 -17.06 -16.30
C ALA A 501 14.69 -16.99 -16.85
N ARG A 502 15.66 -16.78 -15.96
CA ARG A 502 17.07 -16.62 -16.32
C ARG A 502 17.71 -17.96 -16.63
N LEU A 503 17.31 -19.03 -15.94
CA LEU A 503 17.83 -20.37 -16.16
C LEU A 503 17.15 -21.00 -17.38
N ARG A 504 17.95 -21.47 -18.34
CA ARG A 504 17.47 -22.22 -19.50
C ARG A 504 16.90 -23.56 -19.02
N PRO A 505 15.66 -23.93 -19.42
CA PRO A 505 15.11 -25.24 -19.11
C PRO A 505 15.89 -26.36 -19.80
N ASN A 506 15.81 -27.57 -19.26
CA ASN A 506 16.47 -28.75 -19.81
C ASN A 506 15.88 -29.10 -21.18
N SER A 507 16.75 -29.49 -22.13
CA SER A 507 16.39 -29.85 -23.53
C SER A 507 15.58 -28.77 -24.27
N PHE A 508 15.74 -27.50 -23.91
CA PHE A 508 14.91 -26.40 -24.39
C PHE A 508 15.47 -25.72 -25.66
N THR A 509 14.72 -25.80 -26.76
CA THR A 509 15.10 -25.28 -28.09
C THR A 509 14.02 -24.36 -28.69
N VAL A 510 13.43 -23.49 -27.87
CA VAL A 510 12.47 -22.47 -28.33
C VAL A 510 13.24 -21.28 -28.89
N ALA A 511 13.13 -21.05 -30.20
CA ALA A 511 13.90 -20.04 -30.93
C ALA A 511 13.72 -18.62 -30.35
N GLY A 512 14.83 -17.94 -30.07
CA GLY A 512 14.81 -16.60 -29.48
C GLY A 512 14.59 -16.57 -27.97
N CYS A 513 14.44 -17.75 -27.34
CA CYS A 513 14.38 -17.99 -25.90
C CYS A 513 15.45 -19.00 -25.44
N ASP A 514 16.32 -19.43 -26.34
CA ASP A 514 17.34 -20.48 -26.17
C ASP A 514 18.72 -19.96 -25.73
N HIS A 515 18.83 -18.66 -25.46
CA HIS A 515 20.03 -18.03 -24.90
C HIS A 515 20.57 -18.74 -23.64
N PRO A 516 21.87 -18.60 -23.30
CA PRO A 516 22.46 -19.16 -22.08
C PRO A 516 21.74 -18.73 -20.79
N ASP A 517 22.13 -19.35 -19.68
CA ASP A 517 21.75 -18.88 -18.33
C ASP A 517 22.25 -17.46 -18.09
N VAL A 518 21.46 -16.65 -17.38
CA VAL A 518 21.81 -15.26 -17.06
C VAL A 518 22.16 -15.13 -15.57
N ASP A 519 23.45 -14.98 -15.26
CA ASP A 519 23.89 -14.57 -13.92
C ASP A 519 23.35 -13.17 -13.61
N LEU A 520 22.71 -13.07 -12.47
CA LEU A 520 22.00 -11.87 -12.04
C LEU A 520 22.95 -10.83 -11.43
N ASN A 521 24.09 -11.25 -10.86
CA ASN A 521 25.10 -10.34 -10.34
C ASN A 521 25.77 -9.56 -11.48
N SER A 522 26.28 -10.28 -12.50
CA SER A 522 26.89 -9.69 -13.69
C SER A 522 25.90 -8.82 -14.47
N LEU A 523 24.64 -9.26 -14.59
CA LEU A 523 23.58 -8.48 -15.24
C LEU A 523 23.31 -7.16 -14.52
N LEU A 524 23.24 -7.17 -13.19
CA LEU A 524 22.96 -5.97 -12.39
C LEU A 524 24.18 -5.05 -12.27
N GLN A 525 25.39 -5.60 -12.20
CA GLN A 525 26.64 -4.83 -12.20
C GLN A 525 26.88 -4.09 -13.53
N ALA A 526 26.48 -4.67 -14.65
CA ALA A 526 26.55 -4.02 -15.97
C ALA A 526 25.37 -3.08 -16.25
N PHE A 527 24.30 -3.13 -15.46
CA PHE A 527 23.07 -2.37 -15.69
C PHE A 527 23.10 -1.03 -14.96
N THR A 528 23.11 0.06 -15.71
CA THR A 528 23.12 1.45 -15.19
C THR A 528 22.00 2.29 -15.82
N SER A 529 21.55 3.35 -15.13
CA SER A 529 20.58 4.32 -15.67
C SER A 529 20.99 4.85 -17.06
N ALA A 530 22.29 5.11 -17.26
CA ALA A 530 22.83 5.61 -18.53
C ALA A 530 22.69 4.60 -19.68
N GLU A 531 23.06 3.34 -19.48
CA GLU A 531 22.91 2.30 -20.51
C GLU A 531 21.43 1.93 -20.72
N ALA A 532 20.61 1.97 -19.67
CA ALA A 532 19.16 1.81 -19.77
C ALA A 532 18.54 2.87 -20.69
N THR A 533 18.90 4.15 -20.49
CA THR A 533 18.48 5.27 -21.36
C THR A 533 19.01 5.14 -22.78
N LYS A 534 20.29 4.82 -22.97
CA LYS A 534 20.90 4.61 -24.29
C LYS A 534 20.18 3.50 -25.07
N ARG A 535 19.93 2.35 -24.43
CA ARG A 535 19.21 1.21 -25.06
C ARG A 535 17.74 1.52 -25.30
N TYR A 536 17.06 2.19 -24.36
CA TYR A 536 15.67 2.64 -24.54
C TYR A 536 15.56 3.55 -25.76
N ASN A 537 16.47 4.51 -25.94
CA ASN A 537 16.46 5.44 -27.06
C ASN A 537 16.75 4.75 -28.42
N LYS A 538 17.74 3.84 -28.51
CA LYS A 538 17.98 3.02 -29.73
C LYS A 538 16.72 2.24 -30.12
N ASN A 539 16.07 1.61 -29.14
CA ASN A 539 14.90 0.77 -29.34
C ASN A 539 13.61 1.57 -29.64
N LEU A 540 13.41 2.71 -28.98
CA LEU A 540 12.29 3.62 -29.24
C LEU A 540 12.37 4.21 -30.65
N LEU A 541 13.57 4.57 -31.12
CA LEU A 541 13.79 5.02 -32.50
C LEU A 541 13.41 3.93 -33.52
N LEU A 542 13.80 2.68 -33.26
CA LEU A 542 13.45 1.53 -34.10
C LEU A 542 11.92 1.34 -34.18
N VAL A 543 11.23 1.33 -33.04
CA VAL A 543 9.75 1.24 -32.99
C VAL A 543 9.09 2.44 -33.68
N SER A 544 9.61 3.64 -33.50
CA SER A 544 9.07 4.87 -34.12
C SER A 544 9.20 4.85 -35.65
N LYS A 545 10.35 4.40 -36.19
CA LYS A 545 10.63 4.20 -37.63
C LYS A 545 9.80 3.06 -38.28
N SER A 546 8.72 2.56 -37.68
CA SER A 546 7.90 1.46 -38.22
C SER A 546 6.97 1.95 -39.33
N ARG A 547 7.11 1.43 -40.56
CA ARG A 547 6.36 1.91 -41.74
C ARG A 547 4.96 1.26 -41.92
N ASN A 548 4.60 0.27 -41.10
CA ASN A 548 3.26 -0.34 -41.06
C ASN A 548 3.04 -1.15 -39.77
N LYS A 549 1.80 -1.60 -39.55
CA LYS A 549 1.38 -2.39 -38.37
C LYS A 549 2.22 -3.67 -38.17
N THR A 550 2.55 -4.40 -39.23
CA THR A 550 3.34 -5.64 -39.14
C THR A 550 4.77 -5.38 -38.67
N GLN A 551 5.42 -4.33 -39.18
CA GLN A 551 6.74 -3.89 -38.71
C GLN A 551 6.67 -3.41 -37.26
N TYR A 552 5.62 -2.68 -36.90
CA TYR A 552 5.39 -2.21 -35.53
C TYR A 552 5.22 -3.37 -34.55
N GLU A 553 4.37 -4.36 -34.86
CA GLU A 553 4.13 -5.53 -34.00
C GLU A 553 5.41 -6.36 -33.80
N LYS A 554 6.20 -6.57 -34.88
CA LYS A 554 7.52 -7.21 -34.79
C LYS A 554 8.47 -6.42 -33.89
N ARG A 555 8.69 -5.12 -34.17
CA ARG A 555 9.65 -4.29 -33.43
C ARG A 555 9.23 -4.07 -31.97
N ARG A 556 7.93 -3.98 -31.69
CA ARG A 556 7.36 -3.93 -30.33
C ARG A 556 7.64 -5.20 -29.54
N LEU A 557 7.59 -6.38 -30.18
CA LEU A 557 8.00 -7.65 -29.56
C LEU A 557 9.51 -7.69 -29.33
N GLU A 558 10.30 -7.21 -30.28
CA GLU A 558 11.78 -7.19 -30.23
C GLU A 558 12.36 -6.17 -29.24
N THR A 559 11.59 -5.17 -28.81
CA THR A 559 12.05 -4.08 -27.93
C THR A 559 11.30 -3.94 -26.61
N GLY A 560 10.09 -4.49 -26.50
CA GLY A 560 9.20 -4.25 -25.37
C GLY A 560 8.60 -2.83 -25.30
N ILE A 561 8.73 -2.00 -26.34
CA ILE A 561 8.19 -0.63 -26.36
C ILE A 561 6.94 -0.57 -27.26
N CYS A 562 5.84 -0.01 -26.75
CA CYS A 562 4.61 0.22 -27.51
C CYS A 562 4.56 1.63 -28.13
N LYS A 563 5.00 2.65 -27.38
CA LYS A 563 4.98 4.06 -27.77
C LYS A 563 5.98 4.87 -26.94
N PRO A 564 6.41 6.06 -27.37
CA PRO A 564 7.13 6.98 -26.48
C PRO A 564 6.24 7.39 -25.29
N THR A 565 6.87 7.65 -24.15
CA THR A 565 6.17 8.15 -22.95
C THR A 565 5.91 9.66 -23.04
N ILE A 566 4.75 10.12 -22.57
CA ILE A 566 4.40 11.54 -22.44
C ILE A 566 5.45 12.35 -21.66
N PHE A 567 6.15 11.73 -20.70
CA PHE A 567 7.24 12.37 -19.95
C PHE A 567 8.43 12.80 -20.82
N SER A 568 8.55 12.29 -22.06
CA SER A 568 9.54 12.76 -23.05
C SER A 568 9.26 14.17 -23.58
N GLY A 569 8.12 14.77 -23.22
CA GLY A 569 7.82 16.19 -23.46
C GLY A 569 8.30 17.14 -22.35
N ILE A 570 8.82 16.60 -21.23
CA ILE A 570 9.44 17.37 -20.14
C ILE A 570 10.87 17.75 -20.53
N HIS A 571 11.34 18.92 -20.08
CA HIS A 571 12.69 19.41 -20.41
C HIS A 571 13.78 18.49 -19.81
N PRO A 572 14.81 18.07 -20.57
CA PRO A 572 15.80 17.06 -20.13
C PRO A 572 16.66 17.46 -18.92
N ASP A 573 16.71 18.76 -18.59
CA ASP A 573 17.38 19.29 -17.38
C ASP A 573 16.43 19.50 -16.19
N ARG A 574 15.16 19.04 -16.30
CA ARG A 574 14.12 19.17 -15.28
C ARG A 574 13.44 17.83 -14.94
N ILE A 575 14.10 16.74 -15.30
CA ILE A 575 13.71 15.33 -15.13
C ILE A 575 14.97 14.46 -15.01
N LEU A 576 14.92 13.32 -14.29
CA LEU A 576 16.06 12.38 -14.27
C LEU A 576 16.36 11.79 -15.66
N GLY A 577 15.33 11.60 -16.48
CA GLY A 577 15.40 11.03 -17.83
C GLY A 577 14.59 9.75 -17.97
N VAL A 578 14.45 9.25 -19.20
CA VAL A 578 13.69 8.04 -19.51
C VAL A 578 14.67 6.89 -19.82
N PRO A 579 14.53 5.70 -19.22
CA PRO A 579 13.48 5.27 -18.29
C PRO A 579 13.74 5.64 -16.82
N GLY A 580 14.89 6.26 -16.47
CA GLY A 580 15.37 6.43 -15.09
C GLY A 580 14.41 7.09 -14.08
N LEU A 581 13.43 7.90 -14.49
CA LEU A 581 12.41 8.41 -13.56
C LEU A 581 11.45 7.34 -13.01
N PHE A 582 11.34 6.17 -13.66
CA PHE A 582 10.29 5.18 -13.39
C PHE A 582 10.69 4.18 -12.30
N ALA A 583 10.63 4.64 -11.05
CA ALA A 583 10.98 3.84 -9.87
C ALA A 583 10.02 2.66 -9.63
N LEU A 584 10.52 1.61 -8.98
CA LEU A 584 9.73 0.48 -8.50
C LEU A 584 8.94 0.85 -7.23
N ASP A 585 7.75 0.28 -7.06
CA ASP A 585 6.98 0.44 -5.83
C ASP A 585 7.26 -0.67 -4.81
N ILE A 586 7.86 -0.29 -3.68
CA ILE A 586 8.13 -1.21 -2.56
C ILE A 586 6.86 -1.57 -1.76
N MET A 587 5.71 -0.95 -2.03
CA MET A 587 4.44 -1.32 -1.40
C MET A 587 3.85 -2.56 -2.08
N HIS A 588 3.49 -2.50 -3.37
CA HIS A 588 2.79 -3.59 -4.05
C HIS A 588 3.59 -4.91 -4.14
N LEU A 589 4.90 -4.86 -4.39
CA LEU A 589 5.69 -6.10 -4.60
C LEU A 589 5.68 -7.04 -3.39
N PRO A 590 6.16 -6.64 -2.20
CA PRO A 590 6.11 -7.50 -1.02
C PRO A 590 4.69 -7.60 -0.43
N ALA A 591 3.86 -6.56 -0.51
CA ALA A 591 2.54 -6.60 0.13
C ALA A 591 1.48 -7.40 -0.64
N LEU A 592 1.65 -7.61 -1.94
CA LEU A 592 0.64 -8.25 -2.79
C LEU A 592 1.27 -9.27 -3.75
N ASN A 593 2.22 -8.87 -4.60
CA ASN A 593 2.69 -9.72 -5.71
C ASN A 593 3.51 -10.95 -5.28
N LEU A 594 4.22 -10.91 -4.15
CA LEU A 594 4.91 -12.08 -3.60
C LEU A 594 3.96 -13.01 -2.83
N PRO A 595 3.10 -12.54 -1.90
CA PRO A 595 2.06 -13.36 -1.28
C PRO A 595 1.12 -14.07 -2.28
N ASP A 596 0.72 -13.38 -3.36
CA ASP A 596 -0.16 -13.92 -4.43
C ASP A 596 0.52 -15.03 -5.26
N LEU A 597 1.86 -15.08 -5.28
CA LEU A 597 2.61 -16.19 -5.88
C LEU A 597 2.81 -17.35 -4.89
N PHE A 598 3.38 -17.05 -3.71
CA PHE A 598 3.82 -18.09 -2.78
C PHE A 598 2.66 -18.78 -2.06
N ILE A 599 1.58 -18.06 -1.69
CA ILE A 599 0.49 -18.69 -0.93
C ILE A 599 -0.28 -19.71 -1.80
N PRO A 600 -0.62 -19.45 -3.08
CA PRO A 600 -1.19 -20.48 -3.95
C PRO A 600 -0.23 -21.64 -4.26
N LEU A 601 1.09 -21.39 -4.40
CA LEU A 601 2.08 -22.46 -4.55
C LEU A 601 2.08 -23.38 -3.31
N TRP A 602 2.17 -22.81 -2.10
CA TRP A 602 2.16 -23.58 -0.85
C TRP A 602 0.81 -24.23 -0.56
N ARG A 603 -0.30 -23.69 -1.08
CA ARG A 603 -1.63 -24.31 -1.00
C ARG A 603 -1.91 -25.35 -2.10
N GLY A 604 -0.98 -25.60 -3.01
CA GLY A 604 -1.23 -26.48 -4.17
C GLY A 604 -2.42 -26.00 -5.03
N SER A 605 -2.69 -24.69 -5.03
CA SER A 605 -3.79 -24.05 -5.76
C SER A 605 -3.31 -23.02 -6.78
N PHE A 606 -2.01 -23.02 -7.08
CA PHE A 606 -1.43 -22.35 -8.23
C PHE A 606 -1.77 -23.14 -9.50
N ASN A 607 -1.97 -22.46 -10.63
CA ASN A 607 -2.33 -23.13 -11.89
C ASN A 607 -1.21 -24.10 -12.31
N CYS A 608 -1.52 -25.39 -12.44
CA CYS A 608 -0.59 -26.39 -12.94
C CYS A 608 -0.62 -26.43 -14.48
N ASP A 609 0.49 -26.81 -15.11
CA ASP A 609 0.50 -27.18 -16.52
C ASP A 609 0.04 -28.64 -16.66
N PRO A 610 -0.75 -29.02 -17.67
CA PRO A 610 -1.15 -30.43 -17.88
C PRO A 610 0.01 -31.42 -18.04
N SER A 611 1.23 -30.93 -18.33
CA SER A 611 2.46 -31.74 -18.41
C SER A 611 3.34 -31.71 -17.14
N ASP A 612 3.04 -30.85 -16.16
CA ASP A 612 3.50 -31.07 -14.78
C ASP A 612 2.57 -32.06 -14.06
N SER A 613 3.08 -32.70 -13.01
CA SER A 613 2.45 -33.85 -12.36
C SER A 613 1.00 -33.57 -11.96
N THR A 614 0.08 -34.41 -12.44
CA THR A 614 -1.35 -34.32 -12.13
C THR A 614 -1.66 -34.58 -10.66
N ASP A 615 -0.73 -35.16 -9.89
CA ASP A 615 -0.79 -35.08 -8.42
C ASP A 615 0.02 -33.91 -7.87
N LEU A 616 -0.71 -32.89 -7.43
CA LEU A 616 -0.24 -31.76 -6.62
C LEU A 616 0.39 -32.17 -5.27
N GLY A 617 0.38 -33.46 -4.91
CA GLY A 617 1.11 -34.03 -3.77
C GLY A 617 2.59 -34.26 -4.05
N SER A 618 3.00 -34.21 -5.32
CA SER A 618 4.41 -34.28 -5.74
C SER A 618 5.20 -32.98 -5.56
N TRP A 619 4.54 -31.88 -5.17
CA TRP A 619 5.19 -30.60 -4.84
C TRP A 619 5.57 -30.57 -3.35
N PRO A 620 6.85 -30.69 -2.95
CA PRO A 620 7.24 -30.75 -1.53
C PRO A 620 6.95 -29.45 -0.76
N TRP A 621 6.76 -28.33 -1.47
CA TRP A 621 6.36 -27.04 -0.89
C TRP A 621 4.84 -26.90 -0.68
N ALA A 622 3.99 -27.80 -1.17
CA ALA A 622 2.53 -27.69 -1.14
C ALA A 622 1.89 -28.03 0.22
N VAL A 623 2.54 -27.60 1.31
CA VAL A 623 2.26 -28.01 2.70
C VAL A 623 0.91 -27.51 3.24
N LEU A 624 0.32 -26.50 2.61
CA LEU A 624 -1.02 -25.96 2.91
C LEU A 624 -2.12 -26.53 1.97
N LYS A 625 -1.83 -27.54 1.14
CA LYS A 625 -2.81 -28.22 0.25
C LYS A 625 -3.97 -28.84 1.04
N ASN A 626 -3.73 -29.35 2.24
CA ASN A 626 -4.78 -29.91 3.08
C ASN A 626 -5.62 -28.80 3.74
N LEU A 627 -6.94 -28.82 3.51
CA LEU A 627 -7.87 -27.83 4.03
C LEU A 627 -7.92 -27.78 5.57
N SER A 628 -7.63 -28.87 6.29
CA SER A 628 -7.55 -28.84 7.76
C SER A 628 -6.31 -28.08 8.22
N VAL A 629 -5.15 -28.35 7.61
CA VAL A 629 -3.87 -27.65 7.87
C VAL A 629 -4.01 -26.16 7.55
N TRP A 630 -4.59 -25.81 6.40
CA TRP A 630 -4.83 -24.41 6.02
C TRP A 630 -5.76 -23.68 7.01
N LYS A 631 -6.85 -24.31 7.45
CA LYS A 631 -7.74 -23.74 8.48
C LYS A 631 -7.04 -23.57 9.83
N GLN A 632 -6.25 -24.56 10.26
CA GLN A 632 -5.50 -24.49 11.51
C GLN A 632 -4.44 -23.38 11.47
N HIS A 633 -3.64 -23.31 10.39
CA HIS A 633 -2.68 -22.24 10.16
C HIS A 633 -3.35 -20.86 10.18
N GLY A 634 -4.51 -20.73 9.53
CA GLY A 634 -5.28 -19.50 9.56
C GLY A 634 -5.79 -19.10 10.96
N LEU A 635 -6.13 -20.08 11.79
CA LEU A 635 -6.45 -19.87 13.21
C LEU A 635 -5.22 -19.42 14.01
N LEU A 636 -4.03 -19.98 13.77
CA LEU A 636 -2.79 -19.54 14.44
C LEU A 636 -2.46 -18.07 14.12
N VAL A 637 -2.64 -17.64 12.87
CA VAL A 637 -2.48 -16.22 12.47
C VAL A 637 -3.45 -15.32 13.24
N ALA A 638 -4.72 -15.73 13.39
CA ALA A 638 -5.69 -14.97 14.18
C ALA A 638 -5.35 -14.94 15.68
N GLN A 639 -4.90 -16.08 16.24
CA GLN A 639 -4.46 -16.22 17.64
C GLN A 639 -3.21 -15.41 17.98
N ALA A 640 -2.40 -15.01 16.99
CA ALA A 640 -1.30 -14.08 17.21
C ALA A 640 -1.78 -12.67 17.61
N THR A 641 -3.03 -12.28 17.31
CA THR A 641 -3.55 -10.91 17.50
C THR A 641 -3.22 -10.25 18.85
N PRO A 642 -3.38 -10.89 20.02
CA PRO A 642 -3.08 -10.28 21.31
C PRO A 642 -1.61 -9.88 21.47
N TYR A 643 -0.71 -10.57 20.80
CA TYR A 643 0.74 -10.41 20.87
C TYR A 643 1.29 -9.35 19.90
N ILE A 644 0.42 -8.80 19.05
CA ILE A 644 0.72 -7.74 18.09
C ILE A 644 0.52 -6.40 18.78
N PRO A 645 1.54 -5.56 19.02
CA PRO A 645 1.35 -4.28 19.71
C PRO A 645 0.40 -3.35 18.94
N GLY A 646 -0.25 -2.44 19.66
CA GLY A 646 -1.17 -1.46 19.06
C GLY A 646 -0.50 -0.54 18.02
N SER A 647 0.81 -0.32 18.14
CA SER A 647 1.66 0.46 17.22
C SER A 647 1.96 -0.22 15.87
N PHE A 648 1.41 -1.43 15.64
CA PHE A 648 1.49 -2.19 14.39
C PHE A 648 0.16 -2.13 13.61
N ASP A 649 -0.71 -1.17 13.93
CA ASP A 649 -2.05 -0.97 13.36
C ASP A 649 -2.96 -2.21 13.50
N ARG A 650 -3.62 -2.62 12.42
CA ARG A 650 -4.62 -3.69 12.39
C ARG A 650 -3.91 -5.05 12.29
N PRO A 651 -4.27 -6.02 13.15
CA PRO A 651 -3.72 -7.37 13.10
C PRO A 651 -4.20 -8.08 11.82
N PRO A 652 -3.44 -9.06 11.31
CA PRO A 652 -3.88 -9.87 10.18
C PRO A 652 -5.08 -10.72 10.59
N ARG A 653 -6.19 -10.61 9.85
CA ARG A 653 -7.34 -11.51 10.04
C ARG A 653 -6.96 -12.95 9.64
N ASN A 654 -7.77 -13.93 10.04
CA ASN A 654 -7.62 -15.32 9.60
C ASN A 654 -7.53 -15.40 8.05
N PRO A 655 -6.37 -15.73 7.45
CA PRO A 655 -6.22 -15.78 6.00
C PRO A 655 -7.05 -16.91 5.39
N ALA A 656 -7.29 -18.02 6.10
CA ALA A 656 -8.12 -19.12 5.61
C ALA A 656 -9.60 -18.74 5.44
N GLU A 657 -10.06 -17.69 6.12
CA GLU A 657 -11.39 -17.11 5.93
C GLU A 657 -11.41 -15.88 5.00
N LYS A 658 -10.35 -15.06 4.99
CA LYS A 658 -10.41 -13.68 4.45
C LYS A 658 -9.46 -13.40 3.28
N ILE A 659 -8.53 -14.29 2.92
CA ILE A 659 -7.54 -14.03 1.87
C ILE A 659 -8.20 -13.68 0.51
N SER A 660 -9.30 -14.36 0.18
CA SER A 660 -10.09 -14.16 -1.04
C SER A 660 -11.20 -13.10 -0.92
N SER A 661 -11.36 -12.47 0.26
CA SER A 661 -12.49 -11.56 0.55
C SER A 661 -12.01 -10.15 0.99
N GLY A 662 -10.97 -9.63 0.33
CA GLY A 662 -10.39 -8.32 0.63
C GLY A 662 -9.48 -8.33 1.85
N TYR A 663 -8.45 -9.17 1.83
CA TYR A 663 -7.26 -9.05 2.68
C TYR A 663 -6.47 -7.79 2.26
N LYS A 664 -5.96 -7.00 3.21
CA LYS A 664 -5.22 -5.76 2.88
C LYS A 664 -3.71 -6.00 2.75
N ALA A 665 -3.05 -5.17 1.94
CA ALA A 665 -1.60 -5.10 1.80
C ALA A 665 -0.86 -5.13 3.17
N TRP A 666 -1.32 -4.36 4.16
CA TRP A 666 -0.73 -4.38 5.51
C TRP A 666 -0.89 -5.71 6.25
N GLU A 667 -2.02 -6.39 6.08
CA GLU A 667 -2.25 -7.71 6.68
C GLU A 667 -1.35 -8.75 6.02
N PHE A 668 -1.16 -8.68 4.71
CA PHE A 668 -0.20 -9.52 3.99
C PHE A 668 1.23 -9.28 4.46
N LEU A 669 1.69 -8.03 4.62
CA LEU A 669 3.04 -7.75 5.12
C LEU A 669 3.23 -8.28 6.56
N LEU A 670 2.28 -7.99 7.46
CA LEU A 670 2.37 -8.43 8.84
C LEU A 670 2.30 -9.97 8.95
N TYR A 671 1.49 -10.65 8.13
CA TYR A 671 1.44 -12.11 8.04
C TYR A 671 2.70 -12.71 7.40
N PHE A 672 3.08 -12.26 6.20
CA PHE A 672 4.08 -12.90 5.33
C PHE A 672 5.53 -12.44 5.60
N PHE A 673 5.75 -11.25 6.15
CA PHE A 673 7.08 -10.72 6.50
C PHE A 673 7.30 -10.53 8.01
N GLY A 674 6.24 -10.33 8.77
CA GLY A 674 6.28 -10.27 10.24
C GLY A 674 6.21 -11.67 10.88
N LEU A 675 5.03 -12.30 10.82
CA LEU A 675 4.73 -13.55 11.51
C LEU A 675 5.32 -14.80 10.83
N GLY A 676 5.37 -14.81 9.50
CA GLY A 676 5.67 -15.98 8.69
C GLY A 676 7.00 -16.71 8.99
N PRO A 677 8.13 -16.04 9.33
CA PRO A 677 9.36 -16.74 9.67
C PRO A 677 9.21 -17.75 10.81
N ALA A 678 8.34 -17.49 11.79
CA ALA A 678 8.01 -18.47 12.83
C ALA A 678 6.82 -19.36 12.48
N LEU A 679 5.77 -18.82 11.82
CA LEU A 679 4.57 -19.61 11.49
C LEU A 679 4.78 -20.63 10.35
N PHE A 680 5.82 -20.48 9.53
CA PHE A 680 6.18 -21.46 8.49
C PHE A 680 7.36 -22.36 8.90
N TYR A 681 8.04 -22.10 10.03
CA TYR A 681 9.13 -22.95 10.52
C TYR A 681 8.59 -24.31 10.98
N GLY A 682 9.19 -25.41 10.49
CA GLY A 682 8.70 -26.77 10.72
C GLY A 682 7.38 -27.11 10.01
N LEU A 683 6.84 -26.20 9.20
CA LEU A 683 5.68 -26.41 8.33
C LEU A 683 6.09 -26.46 6.86
N LEU A 684 6.92 -25.53 6.40
CA LEU A 684 7.69 -25.67 5.15
C LEU A 684 8.91 -26.58 5.41
N PRO A 685 9.36 -27.39 4.42
CA PRO A 685 10.65 -28.07 4.53
C PRO A 685 11.79 -27.04 4.58
N ASP A 686 12.84 -27.33 5.35
CA ASP A 686 13.89 -26.38 5.71
C ASP A 686 14.48 -25.61 4.50
N GLU A 687 14.69 -26.26 3.36
CA GLU A 687 15.24 -25.60 2.17
C GLU A 687 14.33 -24.52 1.56
N TYR A 688 13.01 -24.68 1.69
CA TYR A 688 12.01 -23.70 1.23
C TYR A 688 11.79 -22.63 2.28
N TRP A 689 11.86 -22.98 3.56
CA TRP A 689 11.79 -22.02 4.66
C TRP A 689 13.01 -21.08 4.69
N MET A 690 14.23 -21.62 4.58
CA MET A 690 15.46 -20.83 4.48
C MET A 690 15.47 -19.94 3.22
N HIS A 691 15.00 -20.46 2.08
CA HIS A 691 14.81 -19.68 0.86
C HIS A 691 13.88 -18.48 1.07
N TYR A 692 12.69 -18.72 1.60
CA TYR A 692 11.71 -17.69 1.94
C TYR A 692 12.26 -16.67 2.96
N CYS A 693 13.03 -17.11 3.95
CA CYS A 693 13.65 -16.21 4.93
C CYS A 693 14.65 -15.21 4.31
N LYS A 694 15.36 -15.56 3.23
CA LYS A 694 16.22 -14.61 2.50
C LYS A 694 15.40 -13.44 1.91
N CYS A 695 14.24 -13.75 1.32
CA CYS A 695 13.29 -12.73 0.86
C CYS A 695 12.81 -11.85 2.02
N VAL A 696 12.43 -12.46 3.15
CA VAL A 696 11.97 -11.70 4.31
C VAL A 696 13.06 -10.77 4.86
N GLN A 697 14.32 -11.22 4.95
CA GLN A 697 15.40 -10.36 5.41
C GLN A 697 15.71 -9.21 4.43
N GLY A 698 15.76 -9.50 3.12
CA GLY A 698 16.00 -8.48 2.10
C GLY A 698 14.99 -7.33 2.16
N PHE A 699 13.70 -7.64 2.28
CA PHE A 699 12.67 -6.61 2.45
C PHE A 699 12.61 -6.01 3.87
N ARG A 700 13.01 -6.74 4.93
CA ARG A 700 13.16 -6.15 6.27
C ARG A 700 14.20 -5.03 6.30
N ILE A 701 15.26 -5.15 5.51
CA ILE A 701 16.26 -4.10 5.30
C ILE A 701 15.69 -3.00 4.39
N LEU A 702 15.26 -3.33 3.17
CA LEU A 702 14.91 -2.33 2.16
C LEU A 702 13.65 -1.50 2.48
N MET A 703 12.88 -1.90 3.51
CA MET A 703 11.75 -1.15 4.08
C MET A 703 12.08 -0.42 5.40
N GLN A 704 13.36 -0.16 5.70
CA GLN A 704 13.80 0.74 6.78
C GLN A 704 13.66 2.22 6.38
N GLU A 705 13.54 3.10 7.37
CA GLU A 705 13.58 4.57 7.21
C GLU A 705 15.02 5.08 6.98
N GLU A 706 16.03 4.41 7.57
CA GLU A 706 17.45 4.61 7.29
C GLU A 706 18.09 3.24 6.97
N ILE A 707 18.89 3.14 5.90
CA ILE A 707 19.56 1.88 5.49
C ILE A 707 21.07 2.12 5.32
N LEU A 708 21.93 1.36 6.01
CA LEU A 708 23.38 1.47 5.80
C LEU A 708 23.82 0.90 4.44
N PRO A 709 24.87 1.43 3.79
CA PRO A 709 25.41 0.87 2.55
C PRO A 709 25.80 -0.63 2.64
N SER A 710 26.24 -1.08 3.82
CA SER A 710 26.50 -2.50 4.11
C SER A 710 25.22 -3.34 4.21
N GLU A 711 24.11 -2.76 4.67
CA GLU A 711 22.81 -3.44 4.71
C GLU A 711 22.21 -3.52 3.30
N VAL A 712 22.32 -2.48 2.46
CA VAL A 712 21.95 -2.53 1.03
C VAL A 712 22.69 -3.66 0.31
N ALA A 713 24.01 -3.78 0.51
CA ALA A 713 24.81 -4.86 -0.05
C ALA A 713 24.37 -6.26 0.45
N GLY A 714 24.04 -6.38 1.74
CA GLY A 714 23.48 -7.62 2.31
C GLY A 714 22.13 -7.99 1.70
N ALA A 715 21.22 -7.02 1.55
CA ALA A 715 19.91 -7.20 0.93
C ALA A 715 20.03 -7.57 -0.55
N HIS A 716 20.96 -6.97 -1.30
CA HIS A 716 21.25 -7.33 -2.69
C HIS A 716 21.66 -8.80 -2.82
N ALA A 717 22.61 -9.27 -2.00
CA ALA A 717 23.05 -10.67 -2.00
C ALA A 717 21.90 -11.63 -1.66
N LEU A 718 21.11 -11.31 -0.63
CA LEU A 718 19.97 -12.12 -0.19
C LEU A 718 18.85 -12.21 -1.24
N LEU A 719 18.46 -11.09 -1.88
CA LEU A 719 17.39 -11.06 -2.88
C LEU A 719 17.82 -11.61 -4.24
N THR A 720 19.10 -11.50 -4.59
CA THR A 720 19.68 -12.15 -5.78
C THR A 720 19.67 -13.66 -5.60
N GLN A 721 20.24 -14.18 -4.50
CA GLN A 721 20.25 -15.61 -4.21
C GLN A 721 18.83 -16.19 -4.04
N PHE A 722 17.90 -15.44 -3.47
CA PHE A 722 16.48 -15.81 -3.44
C PHE A 722 15.86 -15.98 -4.83
N SER A 723 16.26 -15.15 -5.81
CA SER A 723 15.81 -15.29 -7.20
C SER A 723 16.40 -16.53 -7.87
N ASP A 724 17.67 -16.87 -7.59
CA ASP A 724 18.33 -18.10 -8.07
C ASP A 724 17.69 -19.36 -7.46
N ASP A 725 17.58 -19.40 -6.14
CA ASP A 725 16.94 -20.49 -5.41
C ASP A 725 15.49 -20.71 -5.85
N PHE A 726 14.75 -19.67 -6.25
CA PHE A 726 13.38 -19.85 -6.73
C PHE A 726 13.33 -20.65 -8.05
N GLU A 727 14.14 -20.26 -9.05
CA GLU A 727 14.21 -20.97 -10.33
C GLU A 727 14.76 -22.41 -10.14
N LEU A 728 15.73 -22.61 -9.24
CA LEU A 728 16.27 -23.93 -8.93
C LEU A 728 15.26 -24.83 -8.20
N LYS A 729 14.57 -24.33 -7.17
CA LYS A 729 13.73 -25.16 -6.28
C LYS A 729 12.31 -25.39 -6.78
N TYR A 730 11.67 -24.38 -7.36
CA TYR A 730 10.28 -24.47 -7.83
C TYR A 730 10.21 -24.86 -9.32
N VAL A 731 10.90 -24.10 -10.18
CA VAL A 731 10.87 -24.29 -11.64
C VAL A 731 11.68 -25.52 -12.07
N GLN A 732 12.78 -25.82 -11.37
CA GLN A 732 13.60 -27.03 -11.54
C GLN A 732 14.11 -27.23 -12.99
N ARG A 733 14.37 -26.12 -13.71
CA ARG A 733 14.66 -26.09 -15.15
C ARG A 733 13.65 -26.86 -16.03
N ARG A 734 12.37 -26.89 -15.64
CA ARG A 734 11.31 -27.48 -16.46
C ARG A 734 10.59 -26.43 -17.30
N ALA A 735 10.37 -26.70 -18.59
CA ALA A 735 9.67 -25.79 -19.50
C ALA A 735 8.19 -25.62 -19.11
N ASP A 736 7.56 -26.70 -18.66
CA ASP A 736 6.18 -26.76 -18.16
C ASP A 736 5.94 -25.90 -16.89
N ARG A 737 6.99 -25.55 -16.13
CA ARG A 737 6.93 -24.67 -14.94
C ARG A 737 7.37 -23.23 -15.16
N LEU A 738 7.74 -22.84 -16.39
CA LEU A 738 8.15 -21.44 -16.69
C LEU A 738 7.13 -20.40 -16.19
N HIS A 739 5.84 -20.74 -16.15
CA HIS A 739 4.78 -19.86 -15.67
C HIS A 739 4.78 -19.57 -14.17
N MET A 740 5.58 -20.29 -13.38
CA MET A 740 5.83 -19.96 -11.97
C MET A 740 6.76 -18.74 -11.84
N VAL A 741 7.56 -18.40 -12.86
CA VAL A 741 8.42 -17.21 -12.84
C VAL A 741 7.60 -15.96 -13.18
N HIS A 742 6.87 -15.48 -12.19
CA HIS A 742 6.27 -14.15 -12.24
C HIS A 742 7.37 -13.07 -12.25
N PRO A 743 7.15 -11.91 -12.91
CA PRO A 743 8.11 -10.81 -12.92
C PRO A 743 8.52 -10.33 -11.52
N SER A 744 7.66 -10.51 -10.51
CA SER A 744 7.96 -10.22 -9.11
C SER A 744 9.26 -10.87 -8.63
N ILE A 745 9.58 -12.10 -9.06
CA ILE A 745 10.80 -12.84 -8.69
C ILE A 745 12.07 -12.25 -9.33
N HIS A 746 11.95 -11.57 -10.48
CA HIS A 746 13.06 -10.81 -11.06
C HIS A 746 13.20 -9.44 -10.39
N THR A 747 12.07 -8.74 -10.20
CA THR A 747 12.03 -7.37 -9.67
C THR A 747 12.61 -7.25 -8.25
N THR A 748 12.54 -8.29 -7.39
CA THR A 748 13.17 -8.27 -6.06
C THR A 748 14.65 -7.89 -6.10
N SER A 749 15.39 -8.38 -7.09
CA SER A 749 16.85 -8.17 -7.19
C SER A 749 17.26 -6.73 -7.50
N HIS A 750 16.34 -5.92 -8.04
CA HIS A 750 16.60 -4.53 -8.44
C HIS A 750 16.48 -3.52 -7.30
N PHE A 751 15.74 -3.82 -6.22
CA PHE A 751 15.47 -2.83 -5.16
C PHE A 751 16.72 -2.34 -4.42
N ALA A 752 17.72 -3.21 -4.21
CA ALA A 752 18.96 -2.81 -3.55
C ALA A 752 19.84 -1.90 -4.45
N PRO A 753 20.11 -2.23 -5.74
CA PRO A 753 20.66 -1.28 -6.70
C PRO A 753 19.86 0.03 -6.79
N GLU A 754 18.54 -0.04 -6.88
CA GLU A 754 17.68 1.15 -6.98
C GLU A 754 17.77 2.06 -5.74
N THR A 755 17.91 1.47 -4.54
CA THR A 755 18.16 2.23 -3.30
C THR A 755 19.44 3.08 -3.37
N VAL A 756 20.47 2.62 -4.11
CA VAL A 756 21.68 3.41 -4.37
C VAL A 756 21.43 4.52 -5.39
N HIS A 757 20.60 4.28 -6.40
CA HIS A 757 20.27 5.25 -7.45
C HIS A 757 19.36 6.39 -6.98
N VAL A 758 18.27 6.08 -6.27
CA VAL A 758 17.19 7.04 -5.96
C VAL A 758 16.75 7.03 -4.48
N GLY A 759 17.53 6.42 -3.59
CA GLY A 759 17.27 6.41 -2.15
C GLY A 759 16.22 5.38 -1.68
N PRO A 760 15.90 5.35 -0.37
CA PRO A 760 15.06 4.30 0.22
C PRO A 760 13.62 4.23 -0.36
N GLY A 761 13.24 3.06 -0.88
CA GLY A 761 11.95 2.85 -1.55
C GLY A 761 10.71 3.17 -0.72
N ILE A 762 10.82 3.23 0.61
CA ILE A 762 9.70 3.56 1.50
C ILE A 762 9.21 5.00 1.31
N ILE A 763 10.09 5.93 0.92
CA ILE A 763 9.81 7.38 0.82
C ILE A 763 8.83 7.69 -0.32
N TYR A 764 9.03 7.04 -1.47
CA TYR A 764 8.23 7.22 -2.70
C TYR A 764 7.22 6.08 -2.94
N SER A 765 6.97 5.27 -1.90
CA SER A 765 6.04 4.14 -1.91
C SER A 765 4.57 4.55 -2.10
N GLN A 766 3.75 3.68 -2.69
CA GLN A 766 2.34 3.99 -2.96
C GLN A 766 1.42 4.09 -1.72
N TRP A 767 1.93 3.90 -0.50
CA TRP A 767 1.16 4.08 0.74
C TRP A 767 0.48 5.44 0.87
N GLY A 768 1.14 6.51 0.41
CA GLY A 768 0.57 7.87 0.45
C GLY A 768 -0.60 8.05 -0.51
N MET A 769 -0.51 7.43 -1.70
CA MET A 769 -1.55 7.44 -2.73
C MET A 769 -2.76 6.62 -2.27
N GLU A 770 -2.57 5.36 -1.89
CA GLU A 770 -3.60 4.46 -1.38
C GLU A 770 -4.32 5.02 -0.14
N ARG A 771 -3.58 5.63 0.80
CA ARG A 771 -4.19 6.33 1.95
C ARG A 771 -5.04 7.53 1.51
N THR A 772 -4.61 8.26 0.48
CA THR A 772 -5.36 9.40 -0.06
C THR A 772 -6.61 8.96 -0.80
N ILE A 773 -6.53 7.89 -1.62
CA ILE A 773 -7.67 7.24 -2.28
C ILE A 773 -8.68 6.74 -1.25
N GLY A 774 -8.21 6.05 -0.19
CA GLY A 774 -9.05 5.57 0.90
C GLY A 774 -9.79 6.72 1.62
N ASN A 775 -9.08 7.77 2.03
CA ASN A 775 -9.67 8.96 2.66
C ASN A 775 -10.72 9.62 1.75
N LEU A 776 -10.39 9.83 0.48
CA LEU A 776 -11.29 10.44 -0.50
C LEU A 776 -12.52 9.57 -0.77
N GLY A 777 -12.38 8.23 -0.73
CA GLY A 777 -13.49 7.28 -0.82
C GLY A 777 -14.43 7.33 0.39
N GLU A 778 -13.88 7.48 1.61
CA GLU A 778 -14.67 7.71 2.84
C GLU A 778 -15.39 9.07 2.84
N GLU A 779 -14.91 10.05 2.06
CA GLU A 779 -15.54 11.38 1.89
C GLU A 779 -16.74 11.37 0.90
N ILE A 780 -16.89 10.36 0.01
CA ILE A 780 -17.98 10.29 -0.98
C ILE A 780 -19.34 10.06 -0.31
N LYS A 781 -20.19 11.10 -0.32
CA LYS A 781 -21.50 11.10 0.37
C LYS A 781 -22.70 11.12 -0.59
N GLN A 782 -22.47 11.24 -1.90
CA GLN A 782 -23.54 11.24 -2.91
C GLN A 782 -23.24 10.23 -4.03
N HIS A 783 -23.86 9.04 -3.96
CA HIS A 783 -23.62 7.98 -4.94
C HIS A 783 -24.16 8.29 -6.35
N SER A 784 -25.17 9.16 -6.48
CA SER A 784 -25.74 9.56 -7.77
C SER A 784 -24.85 10.49 -8.60
N ASN A 785 -23.84 11.13 -7.98
CA ASN A 785 -22.79 11.85 -8.69
C ASN A 785 -21.46 11.78 -7.93
N ALA A 786 -20.96 10.56 -7.76
CA ALA A 786 -19.75 10.29 -7.00
C ALA A 786 -18.51 11.03 -7.57
N PHE A 787 -18.39 11.18 -8.89
CA PHE A 787 -17.23 11.82 -9.52
C PHE A 787 -17.16 13.34 -9.28
N SER A 788 -18.26 14.08 -9.45
CA SER A 788 -18.26 15.51 -9.11
C SER A 788 -18.13 15.74 -7.59
N ASN A 789 -18.66 14.84 -6.76
CA ASN A 789 -18.50 14.93 -5.31
C ASN A 789 -17.02 14.70 -4.91
N LEU A 790 -16.39 13.65 -5.43
CA LEU A 790 -14.97 13.34 -5.26
C LEU A 790 -14.06 14.49 -5.70
N ALA A 791 -14.33 15.10 -6.87
CA ALA A 791 -13.56 16.24 -7.35
C ALA A 791 -13.66 17.46 -6.41
N GLN A 792 -14.87 17.77 -5.89
CA GLN A 792 -15.05 18.84 -4.91
C GLN A 792 -14.31 18.58 -3.59
N TRP A 793 -14.25 17.33 -3.13
CA TRP A 793 -13.44 16.94 -1.96
C TRP A 793 -11.94 17.10 -2.22
N GLY A 794 -11.44 16.64 -3.37
CA GLY A 794 -10.04 16.84 -3.77
C GLY A 794 -9.64 18.33 -3.78
N ILE A 795 -10.45 19.19 -4.40
CA ILE A 795 -10.24 20.65 -4.40
C ILE A 795 -10.21 21.20 -2.98
N ARG A 796 -11.22 20.86 -2.15
CA ARG A 796 -11.29 21.31 -0.75
C ARG A 796 -10.07 20.86 0.04
N ARG A 797 -9.56 19.65 -0.19
CA ARG A 797 -8.40 19.08 0.51
C ARG A 797 -7.11 19.82 0.14
N CYS A 798 -6.89 20.13 -1.14
CA CYS A 798 -5.80 21.00 -1.59
C CYS A 798 -5.90 22.43 -1.02
N GLN A 799 -7.09 23.03 -1.02
CA GLN A 799 -7.34 24.35 -0.42
C GLN A 799 -7.02 24.37 1.08
N VAL A 800 -7.50 23.38 1.84
CA VAL A 800 -7.27 23.26 3.29
C VAL A 800 -5.79 23.02 3.60
N ASN A 801 -5.08 22.21 2.81
CA ASN A 801 -3.66 21.99 3.01
C ASN A 801 -2.83 23.26 2.73
N ALA A 802 -3.16 24.02 1.68
CA ALA A 802 -2.55 25.32 1.43
C ALA A 802 -2.81 26.31 2.59
N LEU A 803 -4.04 26.34 3.14
CA LEU A 803 -4.36 27.18 4.32
C LEU A 803 -3.54 26.79 5.55
N LYS A 804 -3.32 25.50 5.82
CA LYS A 804 -2.52 25.06 6.97
C LYS A 804 -1.04 25.46 6.88
N ALA A 805 -0.46 25.49 5.67
CA ALA A 805 0.89 26.01 5.45
C ALA A 805 0.98 27.53 5.66
N MET A 806 -0.09 28.27 5.33
CA MET A 806 -0.17 29.73 5.45
C MET A 806 -0.63 30.24 6.81
N ILE A 807 -1.34 29.44 7.59
CA ILE A 807 -1.94 29.79 8.90
C ILE A 807 -1.71 28.58 9.83
N PRO A 808 -0.53 28.40 10.44
CA PRO A 808 -0.17 27.16 11.15
C PRO A 808 -0.96 26.95 12.45
N ASP A 809 -1.51 28.03 13.00
CA ASP A 809 -2.33 28.10 14.22
C ASP A 809 -3.85 27.98 13.94
N ILE A 810 -4.23 27.60 12.72
CA ILE A 810 -5.62 27.36 12.30
C ILE A 810 -6.23 26.09 12.92
N GLU A 811 -5.38 25.12 13.26
CA GLU A 811 -5.70 23.99 14.13
C GLU A 811 -4.83 24.11 15.39
N PRO A 812 -5.34 23.73 16.57
CA PRO A 812 -4.54 23.79 17.80
C PRO A 812 -3.28 22.92 17.67
N LEU A 813 -2.13 23.54 17.94
CA LEU A 813 -0.86 22.85 18.07
C LEU A 813 -0.92 21.94 19.31
N GLU A 814 -0.44 20.72 19.10
CA GLU A 814 -0.25 19.65 20.10
C GLU A 814 -1.52 19.07 20.79
N ASN A 815 -1.41 17.80 21.17
CA ASN A 815 -2.06 17.32 22.38
C ASN A 815 -1.07 17.59 23.53
N PRO A 816 -1.30 18.58 24.42
CA PRO A 816 -0.45 18.76 25.58
C PRO A 816 -0.44 17.47 26.42
N LEU A 817 0.67 17.18 27.09
CA LEU A 817 0.78 16.02 27.99
C LEU A 817 -0.37 16.05 29.01
N LEU A 818 -1.19 14.98 29.00
CA LEU A 818 -2.39 14.92 29.83
C LEU A 818 -2.05 15.07 31.31
N HIS A 819 -2.80 15.91 32.03
CA HIS A 819 -2.54 16.30 33.41
C HIS A 819 -2.23 15.09 34.32
N GLY A 820 -0.97 15.02 34.78
CA GLY A 820 -0.45 13.91 35.59
C GLY A 820 0.42 12.89 34.82
N ALA A 821 0.76 13.17 33.56
CA ALA A 821 1.98 12.65 32.95
C ALA A 821 3.19 13.49 33.38
N ALA A 822 4.38 12.91 33.39
CA ALA A 822 5.65 13.61 33.61
C ALA A 822 6.52 13.48 32.35
N ASP A 823 6.95 14.63 31.82
CA ASP A 823 7.95 14.69 30.75
C ASP A 823 9.33 14.33 31.31
N LEU A 824 10.12 13.60 30.52
CA LEU A 824 11.47 13.16 30.87
C LEU A 824 12.53 13.75 29.91
N GLY A 825 12.09 14.56 28.94
CA GLY A 825 12.95 15.10 27.88
C GLY A 825 13.21 14.10 26.74
N GLY A 826 13.71 14.61 25.62
CA GLY A 826 14.05 13.81 24.44
C GLY A 826 12.88 12.99 23.86
N GLY A 827 11.64 13.43 24.08
CA GLY A 827 10.41 12.74 23.67
C GLY A 827 9.85 11.72 24.68
N TYR A 828 10.65 11.26 25.64
CA TYR A 828 10.21 10.30 26.67
C TYR A 828 9.24 10.95 27.66
N ALA A 829 8.18 10.24 28.06
CA ALA A 829 7.28 10.70 29.13
C ALA A 829 6.57 9.52 29.83
N VAL A 830 6.52 9.51 31.16
CA VAL A 830 5.68 8.54 31.91
C VAL A 830 4.26 9.06 32.02
N LEU A 831 3.27 8.20 31.79
CA LEU A 831 1.86 8.58 31.69
C LEU A 831 1.08 8.09 32.92
N ARG A 832 0.08 8.89 33.35
CA ARG A 832 -0.71 8.83 34.61
C ARG A 832 -1.34 7.47 35.04
N ALA A 833 -1.16 6.38 34.30
CA ALA A 833 -1.55 5.05 34.75
C ALA A 833 -0.55 4.54 35.81
N MET A 834 -0.69 5.01 37.04
CA MET A 834 0.21 4.74 38.18
C MET A 834 -0.53 4.21 39.40
N ASP A 835 0.21 3.68 40.37
CA ASP A 835 -0.31 3.38 41.71
C ASP A 835 -0.54 4.67 42.52
N THR A 836 -1.56 4.68 43.38
CA THR A 836 -1.95 5.87 44.19
C THR A 836 -1.19 6.00 45.50
N THR A 837 -0.36 5.02 45.84
CA THR A 837 0.48 4.94 47.05
C THR A 837 1.66 4.03 46.76
N SER A 838 2.74 4.14 47.54
CA SER A 838 3.82 3.14 47.49
C SER A 838 3.30 1.75 47.86
N ARG A 839 3.93 0.71 47.30
CA ARG A 839 3.64 -0.71 47.59
C ARG A 839 4.91 -1.53 47.63
N ASP A 840 4.92 -2.58 48.45
CA ASP A 840 6.02 -3.52 48.55
C ASP A 840 6.31 -4.22 47.21
N VAL A 841 7.60 -4.47 46.95
CA VAL A 841 8.09 -5.21 45.76
C VAL A 841 8.49 -6.64 46.12
N HIS A 842 8.56 -7.52 45.13
CA HIS A 842 9.05 -8.89 45.32
C HIS A 842 10.55 -8.93 45.64
N LEU A 843 11.03 -10.01 46.27
CA LEU A 843 12.43 -10.14 46.71
C LEU A 843 13.45 -10.04 45.55
N CYS A 844 13.09 -10.52 44.37
CA CYS A 844 13.88 -10.36 43.14
C CYS A 844 13.93 -8.90 42.66
N GLU A 845 12.78 -8.21 42.66
CA GLU A 845 12.65 -6.79 42.31
C GLU A 845 13.43 -5.89 43.28
N HIS A 846 13.37 -6.14 44.60
CA HIS A 846 14.16 -5.42 45.60
C HIS A 846 15.67 -5.60 45.37
N ARG A 847 16.14 -6.82 45.09
CA ARG A 847 17.56 -7.08 44.74
C ARG A 847 18.00 -6.30 43.51
N ALA A 848 17.15 -6.22 42.48
CA ALA A 848 17.44 -5.45 41.26
C ALA A 848 17.52 -3.94 41.52
N ILE A 849 16.63 -3.39 42.35
CA ILE A 849 16.69 -1.99 42.82
C ILE A 849 18.00 -1.72 43.57
N VAL A 850 18.36 -2.58 44.53
CA VAL A 850 19.58 -2.43 45.32
C VAL A 850 20.84 -2.50 44.45
N ALA A 851 20.93 -3.46 43.53
CA ALA A 851 22.06 -3.57 42.61
C ALA A 851 22.21 -2.34 41.69
N TYR A 852 21.09 -1.82 41.18
CA TYR A 852 21.07 -0.62 40.35
C TYR A 852 21.48 0.64 41.14
N LEU A 853 21.00 0.81 42.38
CA LEU A 853 21.39 1.93 43.25
C LEU A 853 22.89 1.88 43.56
N GLN A 854 23.44 0.70 43.89
CA GLN A 854 24.87 0.50 44.12
C GLN A 854 25.69 0.85 42.87
N ALA A 855 25.26 0.42 41.68
CA ALA A 855 25.94 0.72 40.42
C ALA A 855 25.90 2.22 40.04
N ASN A 856 24.90 2.98 40.51
CA ASN A 856 24.76 4.43 40.26
C ASN A 856 25.27 5.29 41.44
N GLY A 857 25.94 4.70 42.45
CA GLY A 857 26.51 5.43 43.58
C GLY A 857 25.48 5.99 44.58
N GLY A 858 24.26 5.44 44.61
CA GLY A 858 23.21 5.83 45.56
C GLY A 858 23.31 5.08 46.90
N THR A 859 22.82 5.69 47.97
CA THR A 859 22.82 5.11 49.32
C THR A 859 21.53 4.33 49.59
N LEU A 860 21.62 3.14 50.23
CA LEU A 860 20.42 2.40 50.64
C LEU A 860 19.70 3.12 51.79
N THR A 861 18.60 3.81 51.47
CA THR A 861 17.61 4.22 52.47
C THR A 861 16.67 3.06 52.81
N ARG A 862 16.11 3.11 54.02
CA ARG A 862 15.31 2.01 54.60
C ARG A 862 13.95 1.80 53.93
N ASP A 863 13.50 2.75 53.10
CA ASP A 863 12.23 2.73 52.36
C ASP A 863 12.27 1.96 51.03
N THR A 864 13.46 1.53 50.56
CA THR A 864 13.67 0.82 49.27
C THR A 864 12.98 -0.55 49.15
N ALA A 865 12.19 -0.95 50.15
CA ALA A 865 11.28 -2.10 50.10
C ALA A 865 9.97 -1.81 49.34
N SER A 866 9.59 -0.54 49.14
CA SER A 866 8.34 -0.15 48.47
C SER A 866 8.55 0.85 47.34
N VAL A 867 7.73 0.79 46.29
CA VAL A 867 7.77 1.73 45.14
C VAL A 867 6.39 2.18 44.68
N ILE A 868 6.32 3.38 44.07
CA ILE A 868 5.17 3.83 43.29
C ILE A 868 5.36 3.39 41.83
N ARG A 869 4.56 2.42 41.39
CA ARG A 869 4.63 1.86 40.03
C ARG A 869 3.88 2.73 39.02
N TRP A 870 4.49 2.91 37.86
CA TRP A 870 3.91 3.51 36.67
C TRP A 870 3.78 2.44 35.58
N ALA A 871 2.70 2.50 34.77
CA ALA A 871 2.39 1.44 33.81
C ALA A 871 2.78 1.74 32.36
N TRP A 872 2.88 3.01 31.98
CA TRP A 872 3.00 3.43 30.58
C TRP A 872 4.13 4.46 30.41
N LEU A 873 4.97 4.24 29.40
CA LEU A 873 6.03 5.14 28.94
C LEU A 873 5.79 5.49 27.46
N ARG A 874 5.70 6.78 27.13
CA ARG A 874 5.84 7.27 25.76
C ARG A 874 7.33 7.23 25.39
N LEU A 875 7.64 6.64 24.25
CA LEU A 875 8.96 6.64 23.62
C LEU A 875 9.06 7.79 22.58
N PRO A 876 10.27 8.20 22.15
CA PRO A 876 10.45 9.29 21.20
C PRO A 876 9.76 9.04 19.84
N ASN A 877 9.71 7.78 19.40
CA ASN A 877 9.02 7.30 18.21
C ASN A 877 7.47 7.26 18.33
N GLY A 878 6.90 7.98 19.31
CA GLY A 878 5.46 8.05 19.59
C GLY A 878 4.84 6.76 20.17
N GLN A 879 5.58 5.65 20.26
CA GLN A 879 5.05 4.39 20.79
C GLN A 879 4.80 4.48 22.30
N ILE A 880 3.76 3.82 22.80
CA ILE A 880 3.46 3.72 24.23
C ILE A 880 3.81 2.31 24.73
N ALA A 881 5.00 2.20 25.32
CA ALA A 881 5.47 0.99 25.96
C ALA A 881 4.70 0.80 27.28
N ARG A 882 4.07 -0.38 27.44
CA ARG A 882 3.23 -0.71 28.59
C ARG A 882 3.97 -1.57 29.60
N SER A 883 3.27 -2.08 30.60
CA SER A 883 3.84 -2.93 31.65
C SER A 883 2.97 -4.15 31.93
N ARG A 884 3.61 -5.26 32.33
CA ARG A 884 2.94 -6.50 32.72
C ARG A 884 1.94 -6.26 33.84
N TRP A 885 2.31 -5.47 34.84
CA TRP A 885 1.44 -5.12 35.96
C TRP A 885 0.04 -4.63 35.52
N LYS A 886 -0.04 -3.78 34.49
CA LYS A 886 -1.34 -3.23 34.03
C LYS A 886 -1.97 -4.01 32.89
N GLU A 887 -1.18 -4.76 32.12
CA GLU A 887 -1.70 -5.62 31.04
C GLU A 887 -2.29 -6.94 31.55
N SER A 888 -1.69 -7.57 32.57
CA SER A 888 -2.18 -8.81 33.18
C SER A 888 -3.52 -8.67 33.91
N LEU A 889 -4.05 -7.45 34.04
CA LEU A 889 -5.41 -7.18 34.53
C LEU A 889 -6.49 -7.27 33.42
N LYS A 890 -6.12 -7.67 32.20
CA LYS A 890 -7.04 -7.82 31.06
C LYS A 890 -7.08 -9.27 30.58
N ALA A 891 -8.28 -9.71 30.17
CA ALA A 891 -8.43 -10.92 29.38
C ALA A 891 -7.64 -10.81 28.06
N LEU A 892 -7.00 -11.91 27.64
CA LEU A 892 -6.05 -11.94 26.51
C LEU A 892 -6.70 -11.47 25.19
N GLU A 893 -7.96 -11.83 24.96
CA GLU A 893 -8.77 -11.40 23.81
C GLU A 893 -8.98 -9.87 23.72
N ASN A 894 -8.91 -9.17 24.86
CA ASN A 894 -9.07 -7.72 24.99
C ASN A 894 -7.71 -6.99 25.15
N LEU A 895 -6.60 -7.71 24.91
CA LEU A 895 -5.24 -7.22 25.03
C LEU A 895 -4.58 -7.03 23.66
N ARG A 896 -3.68 -6.05 23.58
CA ARG A 896 -2.72 -5.84 22.48
C ARG A 896 -1.40 -5.50 23.18
N VAL A 897 -0.63 -6.54 23.49
CA VAL A 897 0.59 -6.52 24.32
C VAL A 897 1.57 -5.50 23.76
N SER A 898 1.99 -4.52 24.57
CA SER A 898 2.99 -3.53 24.18
C SER A 898 4.05 -3.28 25.27
N ARG A 899 4.27 -4.28 26.14
CA ARG A 899 5.28 -4.28 27.22
C ARG A 899 6.61 -4.97 26.88
N ASN A 900 6.69 -5.67 25.75
CA ASN A 900 7.92 -6.31 25.30
C ASN A 900 8.72 -5.29 24.47
N VAL A 901 9.96 -5.03 24.85
CA VAL A 901 10.74 -3.90 24.32
C VAL A 901 12.14 -4.32 23.90
N LYS A 902 12.66 -3.65 22.87
CA LYS A 902 14.06 -3.67 22.47
C LYS A 902 14.81 -2.62 23.28
N ILE A 903 15.83 -3.05 24.00
CA ILE A 903 16.70 -2.19 24.82
C ILE A 903 18.11 -2.22 24.24
N GLN A 904 18.83 -1.11 24.38
CA GLN A 904 20.22 -0.99 23.94
C GLN A 904 21.12 -0.66 25.12
N VAL A 905 22.09 -1.53 25.39
CA VAL A 905 23.04 -1.44 26.51
C VAL A 905 24.42 -1.78 25.96
N ASP A 906 25.41 -0.91 26.22
CA ASP A 906 26.80 -1.07 25.76
C ASP A 906 26.93 -1.40 24.25
N GLY A 907 26.11 -0.70 23.43
CA GLY A 907 25.98 -0.91 21.99
C GLY A 907 25.17 -2.15 21.58
N SER A 908 25.06 -3.15 22.45
CA SER A 908 24.34 -4.41 22.22
C SER A 908 22.82 -4.25 22.34
N SER A 909 22.07 -5.00 21.54
CA SER A 909 20.59 -5.03 21.59
C SER A 909 20.09 -6.26 22.35
N TYR A 910 19.17 -6.04 23.28
CA TYR A 910 18.49 -7.09 24.06
C TYR A 910 16.98 -6.91 24.01
N ILE A 911 16.24 -7.95 24.42
CA ILE A 911 14.78 -7.93 24.54
C ILE A 911 14.44 -8.05 26.03
N ALA A 912 13.43 -7.30 26.47
CA ALA A 912 12.96 -7.32 27.85
C ALA A 912 11.42 -7.25 27.94
N GLU A 913 10.83 -7.95 28.91
CA GLU A 913 9.44 -7.74 29.33
C GLU A 913 9.43 -6.67 30.44
N VAL A 914 8.76 -5.54 30.22
CA VAL A 914 8.60 -4.51 31.25
C VAL A 914 7.57 -4.95 32.29
N LEU A 915 8.00 -5.07 33.54
CA LEU A 915 7.14 -5.40 34.69
C LEU A 915 6.37 -4.16 35.16
N PHE A 916 7.08 -3.04 35.34
CA PHE A 916 6.56 -1.69 35.60
C PHE A 916 7.68 -0.63 35.44
N TYR A 917 7.30 0.65 35.38
CA TYR A 917 8.21 1.79 35.47
C TYR A 917 8.14 2.39 36.88
N MET A 918 9.16 3.14 37.30
CA MET A 918 9.20 3.83 38.59
C MET A 918 10.14 5.05 38.53
N LEU A 919 10.02 5.93 39.52
CA LEU A 919 10.90 7.09 39.72
C LEU A 919 11.74 6.84 40.98
N LEU A 920 13.06 6.72 40.85
CA LEU A 920 13.98 6.47 41.97
C LEU A 920 14.82 7.70 42.28
N HIS A 921 14.87 8.10 43.55
CA HIS A 921 15.89 9.01 44.06
C HIS A 921 17.19 8.22 44.27
N ILE A 922 18.30 8.73 43.74
CA ILE A 922 19.63 8.10 43.89
C ILE A 922 20.38 8.75 45.05
N ASN A 923 20.29 10.08 45.14
CA ASN A 923 20.72 10.93 46.25
C ASN A 923 19.65 12.03 46.44
N ASP A 924 19.47 12.55 47.65
CA ASP A 924 18.36 13.47 47.98
C ASP A 924 18.45 14.83 47.25
N ASP A 925 19.65 15.26 46.85
CA ASP A 925 19.89 16.52 46.11
C ASP A 925 19.58 16.42 44.59
N ILE A 926 19.20 15.25 44.07
CA ILE A 926 19.04 14.98 42.64
C ILE A 926 17.57 14.62 42.32
N PRO A 927 16.95 15.23 41.28
CA PRO A 927 15.58 14.87 40.89
C PRO A 927 15.46 13.37 40.53
N PRO A 928 14.33 12.72 40.83
CA PRO A 928 14.23 11.26 40.73
C PRO A 928 14.33 10.78 39.28
N LYS A 929 15.21 9.79 39.07
CA LYS A 929 15.51 9.22 37.76
C LYS A 929 14.45 8.19 37.36
N ALA A 930 13.94 8.30 36.14
CA ALA A 930 12.96 7.36 35.61
C ALA A 930 13.63 6.06 35.13
N VAL A 931 13.17 4.93 35.67
CA VAL A 931 13.71 3.60 35.38
C VAL A 931 12.59 2.59 35.10
N ALA A 932 12.92 1.51 34.38
CA ALA A 932 12.04 0.37 34.15
C ALA A 932 12.53 -0.83 34.97
N MET A 933 11.60 -1.47 35.68
CA MET A 933 11.77 -2.83 36.20
C MET A 933 11.44 -3.80 35.05
N VAL A 934 12.39 -4.66 34.69
CA VAL A 934 12.27 -5.55 33.53
C VAL A 934 12.70 -6.98 33.84
N SER A 935 12.19 -7.94 33.08
CA SER A 935 12.72 -9.31 32.99
C SER A 935 13.36 -9.49 31.62
N LEU A 936 14.63 -9.88 31.56
CA LEU A 936 15.35 -10.10 30.30
C LEU A 936 14.96 -11.43 29.64
N TYR A 937 14.94 -11.46 28.31
CA TYR A 937 14.93 -12.69 27.54
C TYR A 937 16.35 -13.25 27.38
N GLY A 938 16.46 -14.56 27.22
CA GLY A 938 17.72 -15.23 26.87
C GLY A 938 18.21 -14.89 25.45
N PRO A 939 19.44 -15.28 25.10
CA PRO A 939 19.97 -15.12 23.75
C PRO A 939 19.14 -15.92 22.72
N PRO A 940 19.13 -15.51 21.44
CA PRO A 940 18.44 -16.24 20.39
C PRO A 940 19.08 -17.61 20.14
N HIS A 941 18.29 -18.61 19.75
CA HIS A 941 18.82 -19.91 19.38
C HIS A 941 19.74 -19.80 18.13
N PRO A 942 21.07 -20.03 18.24
CA PRO A 942 22.05 -19.58 17.25
C PRO A 942 21.87 -20.24 15.88
N GLY A 943 21.49 -21.53 15.85
CA GLY A 943 21.23 -22.24 14.59
C GLY A 943 19.97 -21.74 13.85
N ILE A 944 18.95 -21.26 14.58
CA ILE A 944 17.69 -20.82 13.97
C ILE A 944 17.81 -19.38 13.47
N ILE A 945 18.45 -18.48 14.23
CA ILE A 945 18.70 -17.12 13.76
C ILE A 945 19.64 -17.11 12.53
N ALA A 946 20.65 -17.98 12.50
CA ALA A 946 21.52 -18.15 11.33
C ALA A 946 20.78 -18.72 10.10
N ALA A 947 20.08 -19.86 10.24
CA ALA A 947 19.35 -20.49 9.13
C ALA A 947 18.24 -19.59 8.56
N SER A 948 17.57 -18.82 9.42
CA SER A 948 16.55 -17.84 9.03
C SER A 948 17.09 -16.53 8.45
N SER A 949 18.39 -16.42 8.15
CA SER A 949 19.01 -15.16 7.69
C SER A 949 18.70 -13.96 8.60
N ASN A 950 18.71 -14.20 9.92
CA ASN A 950 18.32 -13.28 11.00
C ASN A 950 16.82 -12.93 11.13
N THR A 951 15.91 -13.60 10.42
CA THR A 951 14.47 -13.29 10.47
C THR A 951 13.68 -13.98 11.60
N TYR A 952 14.12 -15.15 12.08
CA TYR A 952 13.48 -15.90 13.17
C TYR A 952 14.32 -15.81 14.45
N TRP A 953 14.01 -14.82 15.30
CA TRP A 953 14.54 -14.70 16.64
C TRP A 953 13.66 -15.45 17.64
N THR A 954 14.08 -16.63 18.10
CA THR A 954 13.42 -17.34 19.21
C THR A 954 14.30 -17.36 20.44
N ALA A 955 13.70 -17.02 21.59
CA ALA A 955 14.39 -16.86 22.87
C ALA A 955 13.56 -17.46 24.01
N GLN A 956 14.23 -17.86 25.09
CA GLN A 956 13.59 -18.28 26.33
C GLN A 956 13.27 -17.06 27.20
N HIS A 957 12.05 -16.97 27.73
CA HIS A 957 11.71 -16.00 28.76
C HIS A 957 12.31 -16.46 30.11
N LEU A 958 13.19 -15.65 30.73
CA LEU A 958 13.91 -16.05 31.96
C LEU A 958 13.13 -15.76 33.25
N HIS A 959 12.08 -14.94 33.16
CA HIS A 959 11.17 -14.61 34.26
C HIS A 959 11.95 -14.03 35.46
N ASP A 960 11.65 -14.50 36.67
CA ASP A 960 12.17 -13.96 37.93
C ASP A 960 13.68 -14.15 38.11
N SER A 961 14.32 -14.99 37.28
CA SER A 961 15.77 -15.25 37.32
C SER A 961 16.62 -14.17 36.64
N ALA A 962 16.03 -13.33 35.79
CA ALA A 962 16.73 -12.26 35.06
C ALA A 962 16.03 -10.90 35.21
N ILE A 963 15.52 -10.61 36.42
CA ILE A 963 14.94 -9.32 36.76
C ILE A 963 16.06 -8.28 36.97
N GLN A 964 15.94 -7.13 36.32
CA GLN A 964 16.89 -6.01 36.37
C GLN A 964 16.15 -4.67 36.37
N VAL A 965 16.85 -3.61 36.80
CA VAL A 965 16.40 -2.22 36.68
C VAL A 965 17.27 -1.51 35.64
N ILE A 966 16.64 -0.86 34.66
CA ILE A 966 17.32 -0.18 33.55
C ILE A 966 16.82 1.26 33.41
N ASP A 967 17.64 2.15 32.85
CA ASP A 967 17.20 3.51 32.49
C ASP A 967 16.18 3.46 31.35
N VAL A 968 15.10 4.24 31.44
CA VAL A 968 14.06 4.25 30.40
C VAL A 968 14.56 4.72 29.03
N ASN A 969 15.67 5.47 28.99
CA ASN A 969 16.32 5.94 27.76
C ASN A 969 17.06 4.82 26.99
N THR A 970 17.28 3.65 27.60
CA THR A 970 17.82 2.45 26.93
C THR A 970 16.76 1.78 26.05
N ILE A 971 15.48 1.97 26.35
CA ILE A 971 14.34 1.43 25.60
C ILE A 971 14.21 2.17 24.27
N LYS A 972 14.37 1.47 23.14
CA LYS A 972 14.34 2.10 21.81
C LYS A 972 13.02 1.87 21.07
N SER A 973 12.42 0.68 21.21
CA SER A 973 11.16 0.34 20.52
C SER A 973 10.40 -0.79 21.21
N ILE A 974 9.13 -0.94 20.86
CA ILE A 974 8.27 -2.06 21.25
C ILE A 974 8.42 -3.19 20.23
N GLY A 975 8.71 -4.39 20.72
CA GLY A 975 8.79 -5.61 19.92
C GLY A 975 7.45 -6.33 19.78
N LEU A 976 7.26 -7.05 18.68
CA LEU A 976 6.13 -7.97 18.49
C LEU A 976 6.60 -9.38 18.83
N LEU A 977 5.96 -9.98 19.84
CA LEU A 977 6.49 -11.18 20.46
C LEU A 977 5.41 -12.26 20.60
N VAL A 978 5.38 -13.21 19.66
CA VAL A 978 4.34 -14.24 19.54
C VAL A 978 4.79 -15.53 20.21
N ILE A 979 3.89 -16.17 20.95
CA ILE A 979 4.11 -17.51 21.48
C ILE A 979 4.00 -18.51 20.32
N ASN A 980 5.04 -19.31 20.05
CA ASN A 980 5.00 -20.28 18.95
C ASN A 980 4.08 -21.47 19.31
N PRO A 981 2.95 -21.68 18.61
CA PRO A 981 1.99 -22.74 18.95
C PRO A 981 2.51 -24.16 18.71
N LEU A 982 3.55 -24.33 17.90
CA LEU A 982 4.13 -25.66 17.62
C LEU A 982 4.88 -26.20 18.85
N PHE A 983 5.47 -25.33 19.67
CA PHE A 983 6.18 -25.74 20.89
C PHE A 983 5.24 -26.19 22.02
N SER A 984 3.96 -25.81 22.03
CA SER A 984 3.00 -26.31 23.02
C SER A 984 2.48 -27.74 22.72
N LEU A 985 2.66 -28.23 21.49
CA LEU A 985 2.34 -29.61 21.11
C LEU A 985 3.47 -30.60 21.42
N PHE A 986 4.73 -30.14 21.46
CA PHE A 986 5.89 -30.98 21.80
C PHE A 986 6.29 -30.93 23.29
N SER A 987 5.74 -30.01 24.10
CA SER A 987 6.23 -29.71 25.46
C SER A 987 5.79 -30.69 26.57
N LEU A 988 5.49 -31.96 26.24
CA LEU A 988 5.28 -33.00 27.25
C LEU A 988 6.56 -33.35 28.05
N PHE A 989 7.76 -33.01 27.54
CA PHE A 989 9.04 -33.33 28.21
C PHE A 989 10.05 -32.18 28.34
N SER A 990 9.84 -30.99 27.78
CA SER A 990 10.79 -29.86 27.94
C SER A 990 10.13 -28.46 27.90
N ARG A 991 10.16 -27.76 29.04
CA ARG A 991 9.79 -26.33 29.17
C ARG A 991 10.97 -25.40 28.82
N GLN A 992 11.33 -25.27 27.54
CA GLN A 992 12.56 -24.51 27.19
C GLN A 992 12.41 -23.39 26.15
N PHE A 993 11.51 -23.46 25.17
CA PHE A 993 11.32 -22.39 24.19
C PHE A 993 9.84 -22.12 23.94
N SER A 994 9.46 -20.84 24.01
CA SER A 994 8.06 -20.40 23.98
C SER A 994 7.83 -19.27 22.96
N GLU A 995 8.79 -18.36 22.78
CA GLU A 995 8.52 -17.04 22.21
C GLU A 995 9.39 -16.68 21.00
N PHE A 996 8.76 -15.99 20.05
CA PHE A 996 9.31 -15.48 18.79
C PHE A 996 9.24 -13.95 18.79
N LEU A 997 10.38 -13.26 18.62
CA LEU A 997 10.39 -11.84 18.29
C LEU A 997 10.45 -11.62 16.77
N THR A 998 9.54 -10.79 16.26
CA THR A 998 9.84 -9.93 15.11
C THR A 998 9.82 -8.47 15.54
N GLU A 999 10.73 -7.68 15.00
CA GLU A 999 10.68 -6.23 15.14
C GLU A 999 9.51 -5.66 14.31
N LYS A 1000 9.15 -4.40 14.55
CA LYS A 1000 8.29 -3.68 13.61
C LYS A 1000 9.09 -3.51 12.32
N LEU A 1001 8.68 -4.17 11.24
CA LEU A 1001 9.11 -3.74 9.91
C LEU A 1001 8.76 -2.24 9.78
N HIS A 1002 9.74 -1.40 9.47
CA HIS A 1002 9.65 0.08 9.51
C HIS A 1002 8.80 0.67 8.35
N MET A 1003 7.79 -0.06 7.91
CA MET A 1003 6.97 0.15 6.70
C MET A 1003 5.96 1.32 6.80
N LEU A 1004 6.11 2.20 7.78
CA LEU A 1004 5.37 3.45 7.89
C LEU A 1004 6.30 4.53 8.45
N PRO A 1005 6.41 5.71 7.80
CA PRO A 1005 7.05 6.86 8.41
C PRO A 1005 6.35 7.15 9.73
N GLN A 1006 7.12 7.33 10.80
CA GLN A 1006 6.58 7.56 12.13
C GLN A 1006 5.74 8.85 12.18
N GLU A 1007 4.54 8.79 12.77
CA GLU A 1007 3.74 9.99 13.11
C GLU A 1007 4.42 10.74 14.28
N GLY A 1008 5.56 11.37 13.98
CA GLY A 1008 6.49 11.95 14.96
C GLY A 1008 7.93 12.10 14.47
N SER A 1009 8.34 11.55 13.31
CA SER A 1009 9.68 11.79 12.77
C SER A 1009 9.80 13.23 12.23
N GLU A 1010 10.61 14.06 12.89
CA GLU A 1010 10.85 15.46 12.49
C GLU A 1010 11.52 15.62 11.11
N HIS A 1011 11.97 14.51 10.51
CA HIS A 1011 12.74 14.48 9.26
C HIS A 1011 11.91 14.23 7.99
N ILE A 1012 10.61 13.92 8.07
CA ILE A 1012 9.72 13.81 6.89
C ILE A 1012 8.51 14.78 7.01
N PRO A 1013 8.72 16.11 7.01
CA PRO A 1013 7.70 17.03 7.54
C PRO A 1013 6.54 17.43 6.59
N TRP A 1014 6.59 17.19 5.27
CA TRP A 1014 5.61 17.81 4.33
C TRP A 1014 4.93 16.92 3.28
N LEU A 1015 5.42 15.72 2.96
CA LEU A 1015 4.80 14.88 1.91
C LEU A 1015 3.47 14.23 2.33
N LEU A 1016 3.12 14.24 3.62
CA LEU A 1016 1.91 13.62 4.16
C LEU A 1016 1.14 14.51 5.16
N TYR A 1017 0.86 15.77 4.79
CA TYR A 1017 -0.16 16.57 5.49
C TYR A 1017 -1.60 16.11 5.16
N THR A 1018 -1.87 14.81 5.35
CA THR A 1018 -3.16 14.15 5.12
C THR A 1018 -3.83 13.79 6.43
N SER A 1019 -4.53 14.76 7.03
CA SER A 1019 -5.53 14.61 8.11
C SER A 1019 -5.20 13.59 9.22
N ARG A 1020 -4.80 14.08 10.41
CA ARG A 1020 -4.82 13.28 11.65
C ARG A 1020 -6.14 12.52 11.76
N LYS A 1021 -6.10 11.23 12.10
CA LYS A 1021 -7.30 10.54 12.60
C LYS A 1021 -7.71 11.24 13.90
N LEU A 1022 -8.90 11.85 13.91
CA LEU A 1022 -9.63 12.02 15.16
C LEU A 1022 -9.85 10.62 15.77
N PRO A 1023 -9.87 10.47 17.10
CA PRO A 1023 -10.16 9.18 17.73
C PRO A 1023 -11.46 8.62 17.17
N SER A 1024 -11.40 7.40 16.63
CA SER A 1024 -12.59 6.72 16.14
C SER A 1024 -13.52 6.43 17.32
N PHE A 1025 -14.55 7.25 17.49
CA PHE A 1025 -15.67 6.93 18.36
C PHE A 1025 -16.23 5.58 17.93
N ASP A 1026 -16.30 4.64 18.87
CA ASP A 1026 -16.73 3.28 18.59
C ASP A 1026 -18.23 3.26 18.32
N PHE A 1027 -18.59 3.26 17.03
CA PHE A 1027 -19.98 3.15 16.59
C PHE A 1027 -20.68 1.88 17.09
N GLY A 1028 -19.94 0.82 17.43
CA GLY A 1028 -20.49 -0.38 18.07
C GLY A 1028 -21.05 -0.13 19.48
N VAL A 1029 -20.50 0.86 20.20
CA VAL A 1029 -21.08 1.35 21.47
C VAL A 1029 -22.35 2.15 21.19
N PHE A 1030 -22.35 3.00 20.17
CA PHE A 1030 -23.51 3.85 19.86
C PHE A 1030 -24.71 3.04 19.32
N GLU A 1031 -24.49 1.98 18.53
CA GLU A 1031 -25.58 1.08 18.13
C GLU A 1031 -26.12 0.23 19.28
N LYS A 1032 -25.27 -0.24 20.21
CA LYS A 1032 -25.74 -0.92 21.43
C LYS A 1032 -26.58 0.03 22.30
N CYS A 1033 -26.10 1.24 22.56
CA CYS A 1033 -26.86 2.25 23.29
C CYS A 1033 -28.16 2.62 22.56
N ARG A 1034 -28.16 2.76 21.23
CA ARG A 1034 -29.39 3.01 20.46
C ARG A 1034 -30.38 1.85 20.58
N SER A 1035 -29.92 0.60 20.49
CA SER A 1035 -30.78 -0.59 20.64
C SER A 1035 -31.36 -0.71 22.05
N GLN A 1036 -30.65 -0.29 23.09
CA GLN A 1036 -31.15 -0.34 24.47
C GLN A 1036 -32.06 0.86 24.79
N CYS A 1037 -31.70 2.08 24.38
CA CYS A 1037 -32.52 3.27 24.59
C CYS A 1037 -33.84 3.24 23.78
N CYS A 1038 -33.84 2.70 22.55
CA CYS A 1038 -35.09 2.55 21.79
C CYS A 1038 -36.07 1.56 22.43
N ASN A 1039 -35.59 0.54 23.16
CA ASN A 1039 -36.44 -0.39 23.90
C ASN A 1039 -36.91 0.15 25.27
N LEU A 1040 -36.21 1.15 25.83
CA LEU A 1040 -36.61 1.84 27.06
C LEU A 1040 -37.57 3.01 26.82
N LEU A 1041 -37.64 3.56 25.60
CA LEU A 1041 -38.52 4.68 25.23
C LEU A 1041 -39.88 4.25 24.66
N SER A 1042 -40.19 2.95 24.67
CA SER A 1042 -41.48 2.39 24.22
C SER A 1042 -42.52 2.19 25.33
N GLN A 1043 -42.20 2.54 26.58
CA GLN A 1043 -43.12 2.50 27.73
C GLN A 1043 -43.23 3.87 28.40
N ASP A 1044 -44.36 4.11 29.07
CA ASP A 1044 -44.77 5.35 29.77
C ASP A 1044 -44.92 6.65 28.95
N LYS A 1045 -46.08 6.74 28.28
CA LYS A 1045 -46.75 8.02 28.00
C LYS A 1045 -47.66 8.41 29.17
N GLN A 1046 -47.27 9.38 30.01
CA GLN A 1046 -48.24 10.31 30.65
C GLN A 1046 -47.62 11.59 31.27
N ARG A 1047 -48.51 12.52 31.64
CA ARG A 1047 -48.29 13.92 32.10
C ARG A 1047 -47.46 13.98 33.41
N VAL A 1048 -46.73 15.04 33.77
CA VAL A 1048 -47.17 16.40 34.21
C VAL A 1048 -45.90 17.31 34.27
N MET A 1049 -45.79 18.44 33.57
CA MET A 1049 -46.16 19.84 33.95
C MET A 1049 -45.50 20.48 35.20
N CYS A 1050 -45.07 21.75 35.03
CA CYS A 1050 -44.74 22.80 36.02
C CYS A 1050 -43.33 22.87 36.70
N LEU A 1051 -42.83 24.11 36.75
CA LEU A 1051 -41.70 24.69 37.51
C LEU A 1051 -42.27 25.49 38.72
N PRO A 1052 -41.52 26.26 39.56
CA PRO A 1052 -40.05 26.41 39.77
C PRO A 1052 -39.61 26.35 41.27
N GLN A 1053 -38.30 26.52 41.56
CA GLN A 1053 -37.68 27.49 42.52
C GLN A 1053 -36.31 27.04 43.13
N PHE A 1054 -35.56 28.03 43.63
CA PHE A 1054 -34.17 28.03 44.18
C PHE A 1054 -34.20 28.24 45.73
N PRO A 1055 -33.08 28.42 46.50
CA PRO A 1055 -31.62 28.29 46.23
C PRO A 1055 -30.82 27.49 47.32
N ARG A 1056 -29.48 27.42 47.16
CA ARG A 1056 -28.37 27.46 48.19
C ARG A 1056 -28.67 26.91 49.61
N ASP A 1057 -27.88 26.00 50.20
CA ASP A 1057 -26.40 26.03 50.27
C ASP A 1057 -25.74 24.69 50.75
N LYS A 1058 -24.40 24.65 50.63
CA LYS A 1058 -23.42 23.64 51.17
C LYS A 1058 -23.25 22.29 50.45
N LEU A 1059 -21.97 21.92 50.29
CA LEU A 1059 -21.48 20.65 49.73
C LEU A 1059 -21.40 19.57 50.81
N THR A 1060 -21.85 18.35 50.51
CA THR A 1060 -21.12 17.06 50.75
C THR A 1060 -21.93 15.88 50.19
N LEU A 1061 -21.32 14.69 50.15
CA LEU A 1061 -21.95 13.38 49.86
C LEU A 1061 -22.58 13.21 48.46
N PHE A 1062 -21.74 12.92 47.47
CA PHE A 1062 -22.15 12.19 46.26
C PHE A 1062 -21.16 11.06 45.93
N SER A 1063 -20.92 10.19 46.92
CA SER A 1063 -19.90 9.13 46.90
C SER A 1063 -20.45 7.71 47.12
N HIS A 1064 -21.77 7.50 47.01
CA HIS A 1064 -22.43 6.24 47.41
C HIS A 1064 -23.50 5.75 46.41
N SER A 1065 -23.27 5.97 45.10
CA SER A 1065 -24.12 5.39 44.03
C SER A 1065 -23.33 4.76 42.87
N VAL A 1066 -22.00 4.84 42.89
CA VAL A 1066 -21.13 4.19 41.89
C VAL A 1066 -20.95 2.69 42.18
N GLN A 1067 -21.16 2.27 43.43
CA GLN A 1067 -20.80 0.93 43.91
C GLN A 1067 -21.92 -0.13 43.77
N LEU A 1068 -23.12 0.25 43.32
CA LEU A 1068 -24.18 -0.69 42.92
C LEU A 1068 -24.27 -0.88 41.39
N PHE A 1069 -23.43 -0.18 40.61
CA PHE A 1069 -23.36 -0.34 39.15
C PHE A 1069 -22.33 -1.41 38.71
N PHE A 1070 -21.65 -2.05 39.67
CA PHE A 1070 -20.53 -2.97 39.44
C PHE A 1070 -20.72 -4.40 40.00
N GLU A 1071 -21.92 -4.74 40.50
CA GLU A 1071 -22.27 -6.11 40.94
C GLU A 1071 -23.44 -6.72 40.13
N PHE A 1072 -23.63 -6.25 38.89
CA PHE A 1072 -24.55 -6.89 37.93
C PHE A 1072 -24.02 -6.86 36.48
N PHE A 1073 -22.69 -6.93 36.33
CA PHE A 1073 -21.96 -7.03 35.06
C PHE A 1073 -20.65 -7.82 35.24
#